data_AF-A0A8S0Z6A6-F1
#
_entry.id   AF-A0A8S0Z6A6-F1
#
_cell.length_a   1.000
_cell.length_b   1.000
_cell.length_c   1.000
_cell.angle_alpha   90.00
_cell.angle_beta   90.00
_cell.angle_gamma   90.00
#
_symmetry.space_group_name_H-M   'P 1'
#
loop_
_entity.id
_entity.type
_entity.pdbx_description
1 polymer ?
#
loop_
_entity_poly.entity_id
_entity_poly.type
_entity_poly.pdbx_seq_one_letter_code
_entity_poly.pdbx_strand_id
1 'polypeptide(L)'
;MAAEPIDKIVLNGSTVTILLPIKNEELARCPICMDARYRGATKIENFNRHVKQHHDGTTVVYACWSCGFTAPVGKRYPRKIVSQHCVECVPQIQQVRTGRVDVARRNNIRQELFPAPAPAPMADGGAAGQRRQRQLRRHNAGHDPVPERDRVASRRHAVSIIESSSSVTEPLDRHLGEHEATASLTLPRTGPGTGAAAPPAREDGSSGSTPFSAPTAEDTAMQQDNNSAAARVVDRLASPRRAESDDAARAPSTPARPRRVGHGDAAHIAAEDMERGATERSCTAGQRALAAEINNIHDLEQLEVVMPGVVAFLGRFARVGGVGGSPGRRTTAARTRAGPRDEGERIQAAKHIQRLYRNKRKTAVQRILAGDNNICNIDLRTVENHFHRLAAPRDGEDSWPPVLVQADPMPESDDRLCAPFTEGEITDCLKRRTDTSPGPDGIKYSDLRRADPESRVLTALFNAVWRIEAAPSTWGAANTILLHKKGDVDQINNWRPISLGNTVPKLFAAILSTRLKSWGTANGRFSSSQKGFLSFEGCFEHNFVLQEAIRDVRRRGGELVVAWLDLTSAFDSIPHSSIRRALEGHGLPLRVRHVIASLYSNMTTSVRVASGSTAPIHIESGVRQGCPLSPDIFNLTIEVLLRGLAGLNEGYVLEGRRYNSLFYADDGALLADSPEGMRRLLEAAESGARAVGIEFNPSKCATIHIVGGRGGGARPTVFNIQGTPMRALADEEAYEHLGIPTGYQVRQTPVGTVRDLLEDAKKIGDSLLAPWQKLDAVGTFLLPRLDFIMQGATMEKEYLTAVDRAVRRLAKEWLYLPQRASAELVYLPPSRGGGGLLPLADLHDVLTVAHSYRLLNARDHAVRSLTEALLKRTTSDRLGRSAGGDDIARYLSGDTGLPPSGAGTSFWARVRVASTNLKKKIGLRWQWHPDKETLGLKCGGDGEALLPEDSRRVANVLRRGVSAHYAGKLLAKRDQGKVFEVTKRSVASNHFLRTGRNIRFCDWRFIHRARLNVLPLNAAVRGIPGLDKSCRRCGDDLESLPHVLNHCGPHAAARQMRHNGVQNRLVRAARCVGNITINRSVTGAHGAAAVMRPDIVVRDETTRRINIVDVCVPFENRTEAFRAARREKLAKYAPLAEQLVEQGYTTRIETFMVGALGGWDAHNETVIKLLGISKRYAGMMRRLMISEVVRWSRDIYVEHVSGVRQYRVDQ
;
A
#
# COMPACT_ATOMS: atom_id res chain seq x y z
N MET A 1 -3.52 -35.99 -15.52
CA MET A 1 -3.33 -36.37 -16.94
C MET A 1 -3.30 -35.09 -17.78
N ALA A 2 -2.47 -35.03 -18.83
CA ALA A 2 -2.51 -33.94 -19.80
C ALA A 2 -3.48 -34.32 -20.93
N ALA A 3 -4.47 -33.48 -21.21
CA ALA A 3 -5.34 -33.67 -22.37
C ALA A 3 -4.62 -33.20 -23.63
N GLU A 4 -4.55 -34.08 -24.65
CA GLU A 4 -4.03 -33.75 -25.96
C GLU A 4 -4.87 -32.66 -26.66
N PRO A 5 -4.29 -31.89 -27.59
CA PRO A 5 -5.03 -30.89 -28.36
C PRO A 5 -5.96 -31.57 -29.38
N ILE A 6 -7.15 -31.97 -28.93
CA ILE A 6 -8.21 -32.59 -29.76
C ILE A 6 -8.41 -31.76 -31.04
N ASP A 7 -8.25 -32.41 -32.19
CA ASP A 7 -8.30 -31.74 -33.48
C ASP A 7 -9.71 -31.25 -33.81
N LYS A 8 -9.84 -29.98 -34.23
CA LYS A 8 -11.16 -29.33 -34.48
C LYS A 8 -11.75 -29.64 -35.86
N ILE A 9 -11.12 -30.52 -36.62
CA ILE A 9 -11.56 -30.95 -37.95
C ILE A 9 -11.48 -32.47 -37.95
N VAL A 10 -12.63 -33.12 -37.80
CA VAL A 10 -12.75 -34.57 -37.61
C VAL A 10 -13.36 -35.19 -38.86
N LEU A 11 -12.80 -36.31 -39.32
CA LEU A 11 -13.34 -37.10 -40.43
C LEU A 11 -14.23 -38.22 -39.88
N ASN A 12 -15.52 -38.15 -40.16
CA ASN A 12 -16.52 -39.16 -39.81
C ASN A 12 -17.09 -39.76 -41.11
N GLY A 13 -16.50 -40.87 -41.58
CA GLY A 13 -16.83 -41.45 -42.89
C GLY A 13 -16.60 -40.45 -44.03
N SER A 14 -17.55 -40.32 -44.96
CA SER A 14 -17.52 -39.32 -46.04
C SER A 14 -17.81 -37.88 -45.61
N THR A 15 -17.88 -37.60 -44.30
CA THR A 15 -18.19 -36.27 -43.75
C THR A 15 -17.03 -35.68 -42.94
N VAL A 16 -16.56 -34.51 -43.35
CA VAL A 16 -15.58 -33.71 -42.59
C VAL A 16 -16.31 -32.69 -41.73
N THR A 17 -16.26 -32.88 -40.41
CA THR A 17 -16.91 -32.01 -39.43
C THR A 17 -15.93 -30.97 -38.89
N ILE A 18 -16.21 -29.69 -39.16
CA ILE A 18 -15.46 -28.53 -38.66
C ILE A 18 -16.13 -28.02 -37.38
N LEU A 19 -15.46 -28.17 -36.25
CA LEU A 19 -15.95 -27.76 -34.93
C LEU A 19 -15.62 -26.29 -34.64
N LEU A 20 -16.66 -25.47 -34.55
CA LEU A 20 -16.58 -24.01 -34.40
C LEU A 20 -16.70 -23.58 -32.93
N PRO A 21 -15.97 -22.53 -32.48
CA PRO A 21 -15.09 -21.68 -33.27
C PRO A 21 -13.66 -22.24 -33.42
N ILE A 22 -13.14 -22.17 -34.65
CA ILE A 22 -11.70 -22.28 -34.91
C ILE A 22 -11.10 -20.86 -34.89
N LYS A 23 -10.23 -20.57 -33.92
CA LYS A 23 -9.54 -19.27 -33.73
C LYS A 23 -8.52 -19.06 -34.84
N ASN A 24 -8.27 -17.84 -35.30
CA ASN A 24 -7.40 -17.56 -36.47
C ASN A 24 -6.01 -18.24 -36.41
N GLU A 25 -5.39 -18.30 -35.23
CA GLU A 25 -4.06 -18.88 -34.97
C GLU A 25 -4.00 -20.42 -35.06
N GLU A 26 -5.10 -21.12 -34.78
CA GLU A 26 -5.18 -22.59 -34.83
C GLU A 26 -4.91 -23.09 -36.26
N LEU A 27 -4.20 -24.20 -36.45
CA LEU A 27 -3.92 -24.72 -37.79
C LEU A 27 -5.10 -25.59 -38.26
N ALA A 28 -5.65 -25.32 -39.44
CA ALA A 28 -6.57 -26.24 -40.11
C ALA A 28 -5.76 -27.19 -41.01
N ARG A 29 -5.87 -28.51 -40.78
CA ARG A 29 -5.30 -29.56 -41.63
C ARG A 29 -6.42 -30.36 -42.29
N CYS A 30 -6.23 -30.80 -43.53
CA CYS A 30 -7.14 -31.79 -44.13
C CYS A 30 -6.93 -33.16 -43.45
N PRO A 31 -7.95 -33.75 -42.81
CA PRO A 31 -7.81 -35.05 -42.15
C PRO A 31 -7.71 -36.21 -43.15
N ILE A 32 -8.00 -35.98 -44.43
CA ILE A 32 -7.91 -36.98 -45.51
C ILE A 32 -6.49 -37.01 -46.09
N CYS A 33 -5.91 -35.84 -46.45
CA CYS A 33 -4.60 -35.78 -47.11
C CYS A 33 -3.43 -35.32 -46.22
N MET A 34 -3.67 -34.81 -45.01
CA MET A 34 -2.69 -34.34 -43.99
C MET A 34 -1.73 -33.19 -44.36
N ASP A 35 -1.37 -33.02 -45.63
CA ASP A 35 -0.41 -32.01 -46.11
C ASP A 35 -0.99 -30.60 -46.20
N ALA A 36 -2.28 -30.50 -46.55
CA ALA A 36 -2.95 -29.22 -46.78
C ALA A 36 -3.16 -28.44 -45.47
N ARG A 37 -2.35 -27.39 -45.26
CA ARG A 37 -2.18 -26.68 -43.98
C ARG A 37 -2.57 -25.19 -44.08
N TYR A 38 -3.71 -24.81 -43.50
CA TYR A 38 -4.28 -23.46 -43.63
C TYR A 38 -4.30 -22.67 -42.30
N ARG A 39 -3.85 -21.40 -42.35
CA ARG A 39 -3.82 -20.45 -41.22
C ARG A 39 -4.44 -19.10 -41.62
N GLY A 40 -4.77 -18.26 -40.62
CA GLY A 40 -5.35 -16.93 -40.86
C GLY A 40 -6.86 -16.93 -41.06
N ALA A 41 -7.42 -15.78 -41.46
CA ALA A 41 -8.88 -15.54 -41.42
C ALA A 41 -9.68 -16.34 -42.46
N THR A 42 -9.13 -16.54 -43.67
CA THR A 42 -9.76 -17.23 -44.80
C THR A 42 -9.52 -18.74 -44.82
N LYS A 43 -8.83 -19.30 -43.81
CA LYS A 43 -8.39 -20.70 -43.81
C LYS A 43 -9.51 -21.72 -44.02
N ILE A 44 -10.70 -21.47 -43.48
CA ILE A 44 -11.87 -22.34 -43.63
C ILE A 44 -12.42 -22.31 -45.06
N GLU A 45 -12.32 -21.17 -45.74
CA GLU A 45 -12.76 -21.02 -47.13
C GLU A 45 -11.79 -21.67 -48.11
N ASN A 46 -10.48 -21.59 -47.82
CA ASN A 46 -9.44 -22.31 -48.56
C ASN A 46 -9.52 -23.82 -48.32
N PHE A 47 -9.75 -24.24 -47.06
CA PHE A 47 -9.99 -25.63 -46.68
C PHE A 47 -11.18 -26.23 -47.42
N ASN A 48 -12.35 -25.55 -47.39
CA ASN A 48 -13.54 -25.98 -48.11
C ASN A 48 -13.28 -26.16 -49.61
N ARG A 49 -12.48 -25.25 -50.20
CA ARG A 49 -12.14 -25.30 -51.62
C ARG A 49 -11.27 -26.51 -51.93
N HIS A 50 -10.26 -26.79 -51.10
CA HIS A 50 -9.39 -27.96 -51.24
C HIS A 50 -10.17 -29.27 -51.11
N VAL A 51 -11.03 -29.44 -50.10
CA VAL A 51 -11.88 -30.65 -50.00
C VAL A 51 -12.76 -30.79 -51.27
N LYS A 52 -13.34 -29.70 -51.77
CA LYS A 52 -14.12 -29.67 -53.02
C LYS A 52 -13.31 -29.78 -54.32
N GLN A 53 -11.98 -29.82 -54.28
CA GLN A 53 -11.12 -29.91 -55.47
C GLN A 53 -10.32 -31.21 -55.52
N HIS A 54 -10.23 -31.95 -54.41
CA HIS A 54 -9.38 -33.14 -54.29
C HIS A 54 -10.07 -34.34 -53.60
N HIS A 55 -11.25 -34.14 -53.02
CA HIS A 55 -11.99 -35.17 -52.26
C HIS A 55 -13.47 -35.18 -52.66
N ASP A 56 -13.75 -35.50 -53.93
CA ASP A 56 -15.13 -35.66 -54.41
C ASP A 56 -15.92 -36.68 -53.59
N GLY A 57 -17.24 -36.47 -53.51
CA GLY A 57 -18.13 -37.19 -52.59
C GLY A 57 -18.01 -36.78 -51.11
N THR A 58 -16.98 -36.03 -50.69
CA THR A 58 -16.81 -35.62 -49.29
C THR A 58 -17.67 -34.41 -48.93
N THR A 59 -18.53 -34.54 -47.93
CA THR A 59 -19.37 -33.44 -47.44
C THR A 59 -18.69 -32.70 -46.28
N VAL A 60 -18.58 -31.36 -46.37
CA VAL A 60 -18.06 -30.54 -45.26
C VAL A 60 -19.21 -29.98 -44.43
N VAL A 61 -19.23 -30.36 -43.15
CA VAL A 61 -20.27 -30.05 -42.17
C VAL A 61 -19.68 -29.16 -41.05
N TYR A 62 -20.54 -28.39 -40.39
CA TYR A 62 -20.15 -27.46 -39.32
C TYR A 62 -20.92 -27.74 -38.05
N ALA A 63 -20.21 -27.96 -36.95
CA ALA A 63 -20.81 -28.24 -35.65
C ALA A 63 -20.26 -27.29 -34.57
N CYS A 64 -21.01 -27.09 -33.48
CA CYS A 64 -20.57 -26.30 -32.34
C CYS A 64 -19.64 -27.11 -31.45
N TRP A 65 -18.41 -26.65 -31.23
CA TRP A 65 -17.44 -27.27 -30.31
C TRP A 65 -18.00 -27.46 -28.89
N SER A 66 -18.91 -26.57 -28.44
CA SER A 66 -19.38 -26.55 -27.06
C SER A 66 -20.64 -27.39 -26.80
N CYS A 67 -21.36 -27.86 -27.83
CA CYS A 67 -22.65 -28.55 -27.65
C CYS A 67 -23.05 -29.48 -28.81
N GLY A 68 -22.17 -29.74 -29.78
CA GLY A 68 -22.44 -30.64 -30.91
C GLY A 68 -23.43 -30.13 -31.97
N PHE A 69 -24.16 -29.03 -31.72
CA PHE A 69 -25.18 -28.52 -32.66
C PHE A 69 -24.61 -28.37 -34.07
N THR A 70 -25.20 -29.09 -35.02
CA THR A 70 -24.71 -29.25 -36.39
C THR A 70 -25.60 -28.47 -37.36
N ALA A 71 -25.01 -27.62 -38.20
CA ALA A 71 -25.76 -26.82 -39.15
C ALA A 71 -26.26 -27.64 -40.35
N PRO A 72 -27.50 -27.40 -40.84
CA PRO A 72 -28.05 -28.11 -41.99
C PRO A 72 -27.18 -28.01 -43.26
N VAL A 73 -27.04 -29.14 -43.94
CA VAL A 73 -26.31 -29.26 -45.20
C VAL A 73 -26.94 -28.39 -46.29
N GLY A 74 -26.14 -27.93 -47.26
CA GLY A 74 -26.60 -27.19 -48.44
C GLY A 74 -26.81 -25.67 -48.26
N LYS A 75 -27.01 -25.15 -47.04
CA LYS A 75 -27.21 -23.69 -46.85
C LYS A 75 -25.90 -22.91 -47.02
N ARG A 76 -25.95 -21.76 -47.72
CA ARG A 76 -24.74 -20.99 -48.14
C ARG A 76 -23.85 -20.43 -47.02
N TYR A 77 -24.32 -20.37 -45.76
CA TYR A 77 -23.55 -19.78 -44.65
C TYR A 77 -23.62 -20.60 -43.33
N PRO A 78 -23.24 -21.90 -43.29
CA PRO A 78 -23.43 -22.75 -42.11
C PRO A 78 -22.66 -22.24 -40.88
N ARG A 79 -21.44 -21.72 -41.10
CA ARG A 79 -20.60 -21.08 -40.08
C ARG A 79 -21.32 -19.94 -39.34
N LYS A 80 -22.19 -19.18 -40.01
CA LYS A 80 -23.03 -18.17 -39.35
C LYS A 80 -24.13 -18.82 -38.51
N ILE A 81 -24.83 -19.81 -39.06
CA ILE A 81 -25.91 -20.54 -38.37
C ILE A 81 -25.41 -21.12 -37.04
N VAL A 82 -24.32 -21.89 -37.02
CA VAL A 82 -23.73 -22.43 -35.77
C VAL A 82 -23.38 -21.31 -34.78
N SER A 83 -22.83 -20.19 -35.27
CA SER A 83 -22.46 -19.04 -34.42
C SER A 83 -23.64 -18.18 -33.93
N GLN A 84 -24.85 -18.41 -34.44
CA GLN A 84 -26.05 -17.62 -34.12
C GLN A 84 -27.12 -18.41 -33.35
N HIS A 85 -27.15 -19.74 -33.48
CA HIS A 85 -28.22 -20.56 -32.89
C HIS A 85 -28.05 -20.78 -31.37
N CYS A 86 -26.82 -20.96 -30.89
CA CYS A 86 -26.54 -21.21 -29.48
C CYS A 86 -26.28 -19.90 -28.70
N VAL A 87 -27.34 -19.15 -28.36
CA VAL A 87 -27.27 -17.83 -27.70
C VAL A 87 -26.45 -17.85 -26.40
N GLU A 88 -26.45 -18.94 -25.64
CA GLU A 88 -25.65 -19.08 -24.42
C GLU A 88 -24.14 -19.30 -24.69
N CYS A 89 -23.78 -19.86 -25.85
CA CYS A 89 -22.39 -20.08 -26.27
C CYS A 89 -21.75 -18.85 -26.97
N VAL A 90 -22.58 -17.89 -27.41
CA VAL A 90 -22.18 -16.68 -28.16
C VAL A 90 -21.07 -15.81 -27.52
N PRO A 91 -20.93 -15.67 -26.18
CA PRO A 91 -19.94 -14.75 -25.58
C PRO A 91 -18.48 -14.98 -25.99
N GLN A 92 -18.12 -16.18 -26.44
CA GLN A 92 -16.74 -16.50 -26.89
C GLN A 92 -16.50 -16.28 -28.40
N ILE A 93 -17.55 -16.07 -29.21
CA ILE A 93 -17.43 -16.00 -30.68
C ILE A 93 -17.41 -14.55 -31.19
N GLN A 94 -18.11 -13.63 -30.53
CA GLN A 94 -18.29 -12.25 -31.04
C GLN A 94 -17.05 -11.34 -30.98
N GLN A 95 -15.94 -11.75 -30.36
CA GLN A 95 -14.73 -10.90 -30.28
C GLN A 95 -13.89 -10.87 -31.57
N VAL A 96 -14.21 -11.70 -32.58
CA VAL A 96 -13.52 -11.67 -33.87
C VAL A 96 -14.10 -10.56 -34.76
N ARG A 97 -13.40 -9.41 -34.81
CA ARG A 97 -13.74 -8.29 -35.73
C ARG A 97 -13.82 -8.77 -37.18
N THR A 98 -15.02 -8.84 -37.74
CA THR A 98 -15.24 -9.01 -39.19
C THR A 98 -15.25 -7.65 -39.90
N GLY A 99 -14.61 -7.59 -41.07
CA GLY A 99 -14.52 -6.37 -41.88
C GLY A 99 -15.85 -5.92 -42.50
N ARG A 100 -15.86 -4.68 -42.99
CA ARG A 100 -17.01 -4.00 -43.63
C ARG A 100 -17.78 -4.90 -44.62
N VAL A 101 -19.09 -5.01 -44.42
CA VAL A 101 -20.08 -5.36 -45.44
C VAL A 101 -21.27 -4.41 -45.27
N ASP A 102 -21.88 -4.01 -46.38
CA ASP A 102 -22.75 -2.84 -46.46
C ASP A 102 -24.09 -2.94 -45.71
N VAL A 103 -24.60 -1.79 -45.26
CA VAL A 103 -25.84 -1.66 -44.49
C VAL A 103 -27.07 -1.90 -45.38
N ALA A 104 -27.02 -1.51 -46.66
CA ALA A 104 -28.13 -1.68 -47.59
C ALA A 104 -28.61 -3.13 -47.74
N ARG A 105 -27.73 -4.13 -47.54
CA ARG A 105 -28.07 -5.55 -47.67
C ARG A 105 -28.70 -6.15 -46.40
N ARG A 106 -28.99 -5.33 -45.38
CA ARG A 106 -29.48 -5.79 -44.07
C ARG A 106 -31.01 -5.83 -43.96
N ASN A 107 -31.72 -5.15 -44.85
CA ASN A 107 -33.19 -5.04 -44.81
C ASN A 107 -33.87 -6.19 -45.59
N ASN A 108 -33.42 -6.52 -46.80
CA ASN A 108 -34.03 -7.55 -47.67
C ASN A 108 -33.93 -9.00 -47.15
N ILE A 109 -33.35 -9.27 -45.99
CA ILE A 109 -33.30 -10.62 -45.39
C ILE A 109 -34.34 -10.77 -44.25
N ARG A 110 -35.10 -9.70 -43.94
CA ARG A 110 -36.05 -9.67 -42.82
C ARG A 110 -37.52 -9.97 -43.20
N GLN A 111 -37.80 -10.28 -44.47
CA GLN A 111 -39.14 -10.53 -45.00
C GLN A 111 -39.35 -11.92 -45.63
N GLU A 112 -38.31 -12.74 -45.82
CA GLU A 112 -38.40 -14.05 -46.51
C GLU A 112 -38.68 -15.26 -45.58
N LEU A 113 -39.24 -15.08 -44.38
CA LEU A 113 -39.35 -16.17 -43.39
C LEU A 113 -40.71 -16.39 -42.69
N PHE A 114 -41.73 -15.57 -42.93
CA PHE A 114 -43.09 -15.78 -42.39
C PHE A 114 -44.18 -15.27 -43.36
N PRO A 115 -44.98 -16.15 -43.99
CA PRO A 115 -46.14 -15.78 -44.79
C PRO A 115 -47.48 -15.97 -44.05
N ALA A 116 -48.42 -15.04 -44.25
CA ALA A 116 -49.83 -15.07 -43.84
C ALA A 116 -50.64 -14.16 -44.81
N PRO A 117 -51.98 -14.28 -44.93
CA PRO A 117 -52.64 -14.16 -46.25
C PRO A 117 -52.91 -12.77 -46.86
N ALA A 118 -53.36 -12.81 -48.12
CA ALA A 118 -53.77 -11.74 -49.04
C ALA A 118 -55.22 -11.21 -48.75
N PRO A 119 -55.82 -10.23 -49.49
CA PRO A 119 -55.44 -9.72 -50.83
C PRO A 119 -55.66 -8.21 -51.20
N ALA A 120 -55.10 -7.84 -52.36
CA ALA A 120 -55.57 -6.85 -53.36
C ALA A 120 -55.57 -5.32 -53.05
N PRO A 121 -55.60 -4.41 -54.07
CA PRO A 121 -54.90 -4.42 -55.37
C PRO A 121 -54.33 -3.03 -55.84
N MET A 122 -53.74 -2.96 -57.06
CA MET A 122 -53.36 -1.75 -57.87
C MET A 122 -52.21 -0.87 -57.35
N ALA A 123 -51.35 -0.19 -58.16
CA ALA A 123 -50.98 -0.28 -59.58
C ALA A 123 -49.58 0.41 -59.82
N ASP A 124 -48.97 0.23 -61.00
CA ASP A 124 -47.89 0.97 -61.76
C ASP A 124 -46.88 1.91 -61.01
N GLY A 125 -45.58 2.09 -61.34
CA GLY A 125 -44.62 1.69 -62.40
C GLY A 125 -43.35 2.61 -62.29
N GLY A 126 -42.20 2.52 -62.99
CA GLY A 126 -41.57 1.57 -63.91
C GLY A 126 -40.24 2.15 -64.52
N ALA A 127 -39.21 1.31 -64.83
CA ALA A 127 -37.93 1.65 -65.52
C ALA A 127 -36.96 2.68 -64.83
N ALA A 128 -35.69 2.93 -65.21
CA ALA A 128 -34.52 2.18 -65.77
C ALA A 128 -33.25 3.11 -65.66
N GLY A 129 -31.97 2.75 -65.90
CA GLY A 129 -31.26 1.47 -66.07
C GLY A 129 -29.87 1.61 -66.77
N GLN A 130 -28.85 0.79 -66.40
CA GLN A 130 -27.54 0.56 -67.10
C GLN A 130 -26.46 1.70 -67.04
N ARG A 131 -25.13 1.53 -67.29
CA ARG A 131 -24.17 0.38 -67.34
C ARG A 131 -22.69 0.80 -67.05
N ARG A 132 -21.73 -0.16 -67.09
CA ARG A 132 -20.28 -0.06 -66.77
C ARG A 132 -19.40 0.50 -67.91
N GLN A 133 -18.13 0.89 -67.62
CA GLN A 133 -16.91 0.20 -68.14
C GLN A 133 -15.59 0.52 -67.36
N ARG A 134 -14.38 0.19 -67.89
CA ARG A 134 -13.13 -0.16 -67.12
C ARG A 134 -11.83 -0.10 -67.96
N GLN A 135 -10.63 -0.31 -67.34
CA GLN A 135 -9.25 -0.62 -67.88
C GLN A 135 -8.20 0.53 -67.77
N LEU A 136 -6.85 0.39 -67.75
CA LEU A 136 -5.80 -0.65 -67.46
C LEU A 136 -4.43 0.07 -67.14
N ARG A 137 -3.55 -0.37 -66.19
CA ARG A 137 -2.18 -1.05 -66.31
C ARG A 137 -1.13 -0.42 -67.28
N ARG A 138 0.23 -0.46 -67.08
CA ARG A 138 1.17 -1.17 -66.13
C ARG A 138 2.58 -0.48 -65.98
N HIS A 139 3.58 -1.17 -65.37
CA HIS A 139 4.92 -0.67 -64.91
C HIS A 139 6.09 -0.69 -65.92
N ASN A 140 7.22 -0.01 -65.60
CA ASN A 140 8.56 -0.62 -65.35
C ASN A 140 9.57 0.36 -64.67
N ALA A 141 10.88 0.01 -64.51
CA ALA A 141 11.86 0.70 -63.64
C ALA A 141 13.36 0.50 -64.03
N GLY A 142 14.29 1.33 -63.51
CA GLY A 142 15.73 0.98 -63.31
C GLY A 142 16.84 2.02 -63.60
N HIS A 143 17.90 2.00 -62.77
CA HIS A 143 19.30 2.51 -62.93
C HIS A 143 19.72 4.01 -62.82
N ASP A 144 20.99 4.19 -62.39
CA ASP A 144 21.77 5.42 -62.08
C ASP A 144 22.73 5.81 -63.26
N PRO A 145 23.51 6.94 -63.26
CA PRO A 145 24.70 7.16 -62.39
C PRO A 145 25.05 8.65 -62.04
N VAL A 146 26.31 8.95 -61.66
CA VAL A 146 26.85 10.21 -61.08
C VAL A 146 27.98 10.83 -61.94
N PRO A 147 28.19 12.17 -61.94
CA PRO A 147 29.49 12.80 -61.56
C PRO A 147 29.32 13.99 -60.57
N GLU A 148 30.17 14.23 -59.54
CA GLU A 148 31.58 14.74 -59.52
C GLU A 148 31.74 16.21 -59.97
N ARG A 149 32.46 17.14 -59.30
CA ARG A 149 33.33 17.13 -58.08
C ARG A 149 32.85 18.26 -57.10
N ASP A 150 33.53 19.14 -56.33
CA ASP A 150 34.90 19.59 -55.88
C ASP A 150 34.68 20.57 -54.66
N ARG A 151 35.59 21.21 -53.87
CA ARG A 151 37.07 21.35 -53.76
C ARG A 151 37.50 21.79 -52.31
N VAL A 152 38.81 21.68 -52.00
CA VAL A 152 39.73 22.30 -50.97
C VAL A 152 39.17 23.40 -50.01
N ALA A 153 39.51 23.53 -48.70
CA ALA A 153 40.71 23.16 -47.88
C ALA A 153 40.33 22.67 -46.43
N SER A 154 41.10 21.86 -45.67
CA SER A 154 42.39 22.08 -44.92
C SER A 154 42.32 23.16 -43.81
N ARG A 155 42.74 23.02 -42.53
CA ARG A 155 43.64 22.11 -41.74
C ARG A 155 43.02 21.80 -40.34
N ARG A 156 43.22 20.65 -39.66
CA ARG A 156 44.31 20.22 -38.71
C ARG A 156 44.65 21.26 -37.61
N HIS A 157 44.91 20.98 -36.32
CA HIS A 157 45.27 19.79 -35.48
C HIS A 157 45.07 20.16 -33.96
N ALA A 158 45.18 19.40 -32.85
CA ALA A 158 45.31 17.97 -32.43
C ALA A 158 44.81 17.82 -30.92
N VAL A 159 44.64 16.67 -30.24
CA VAL A 159 45.56 15.84 -29.36
C VAL A 159 46.20 16.61 -28.16
N SER A 160 46.37 16.15 -26.90
CA SER A 160 46.16 14.89 -26.09
C SER A 160 45.72 15.24 -24.63
N ILE A 161 45.02 14.41 -23.83
CA ILE A 161 45.43 13.27 -22.97
C ILE A 161 46.72 13.49 -22.13
N ILE A 162 46.60 13.54 -20.79
CA ILE A 162 47.57 13.07 -19.75
C ILE A 162 46.75 12.61 -18.51
N GLU A 163 47.29 11.68 -17.71
CA GLU A 163 46.73 11.15 -16.44
C GLU A 163 47.62 11.49 -15.23
N SER A 164 47.02 11.82 -14.07
CA SER A 164 47.58 11.76 -12.69
C SER A 164 46.49 12.20 -11.70
N SER A 165 46.09 11.52 -10.61
CA SER A 165 46.75 10.78 -9.51
C SER A 165 47.17 11.67 -8.32
N SER A 166 46.90 11.20 -7.09
CA SER A 166 47.33 11.78 -5.78
C SER A 166 46.80 13.21 -5.45
N SER A 167 46.78 13.71 -4.21
CA SER A 167 46.83 13.08 -2.87
C SER A 167 46.30 14.02 -1.77
N VAL A 168 45.99 13.45 -0.61
CA VAL A 168 45.97 13.99 0.78
C VAL A 168 46.43 15.45 0.99
N THR A 169 45.62 16.28 1.69
CA THR A 169 45.91 16.95 3.00
C THR A 169 44.77 17.92 3.41
N GLU A 170 44.44 17.97 4.71
CA GLU A 170 43.84 19.17 5.35
C GLU A 170 44.96 20.18 5.70
N PRO A 171 44.64 21.42 6.09
CA PRO A 171 44.99 21.74 7.48
C PRO A 171 43.96 22.58 8.27
N LEU A 172 44.28 22.72 9.55
CA LEU A 172 43.51 23.35 10.63
C LEU A 172 43.60 24.89 10.69
N ASP A 173 42.47 25.50 11.10
CA ASP A 173 42.33 26.42 12.25
C ASP A 173 42.95 27.84 12.26
N ARG A 174 42.34 28.74 13.08
CA ARG A 174 42.82 30.06 13.59
C ARG A 174 43.02 31.23 12.60
N HIS A 175 43.03 32.50 13.03
CA HIS A 175 42.23 33.27 14.02
C HIS A 175 42.51 34.78 13.83
N LEU A 176 41.84 35.67 14.60
CA LEU A 176 42.01 37.15 14.60
C LEU A 176 41.51 37.87 13.30
N GLY A 177 41.16 39.17 13.30
CA GLY A 177 40.95 40.11 14.42
C GLY A 177 40.82 41.58 13.95
N GLU A 178 40.26 42.43 14.83
CA GLU A 178 40.44 43.91 14.92
C GLU A 178 39.72 44.82 13.86
N HIS A 179 38.74 45.65 14.29
CA HIS A 179 38.76 47.09 14.70
C HIS A 179 38.54 48.09 13.53
N GLU A 180 37.65 49.11 13.59
CA GLU A 180 36.62 49.46 14.61
C GLU A 180 35.28 50.05 14.02
N ALA A 181 34.68 51.24 14.27
CA ALA A 181 35.04 52.50 14.97
C ALA A 181 33.80 53.33 15.46
N THR A 182 34.06 54.54 16.01
CA THR A 182 33.16 55.56 16.65
C THR A 182 32.27 56.37 15.66
N ALA A 183 31.27 57.22 15.99
CA ALA A 183 30.31 57.49 17.11
C ALA A 183 29.22 58.51 16.57
N SER A 184 28.38 59.33 17.24
CA SER A 184 28.08 59.69 18.66
C SER A 184 26.73 60.45 18.85
N LEU A 185 26.27 60.60 20.11
CA LEU A 185 25.40 61.63 20.78
C LEU A 185 24.29 62.47 20.08
N THR A 186 23.05 62.45 20.63
CA THR A 186 22.38 63.58 21.39
C THR A 186 20.96 63.24 21.95
N LEU A 187 20.40 64.11 22.81
CA LEU A 187 19.10 64.07 23.57
C LEU A 187 18.32 65.42 23.32
N PRO A 188 17.19 65.84 23.98
CA PRO A 188 16.44 65.32 25.15
C PRO A 188 14.87 65.48 25.21
N ARG A 189 14.24 64.94 26.29
CA ARG A 189 12.95 65.37 26.96
C ARG A 189 11.62 65.23 26.18
N THR A 190 10.41 65.20 26.77
CA THR A 190 9.90 65.56 28.13
C THR A 190 9.09 64.43 28.84
N GLY A 191 8.73 64.64 30.13
CA GLY A 191 7.84 63.79 30.96
C GLY A 191 6.56 64.54 31.41
N PRO A 192 6.03 64.36 32.65
CA PRO A 192 6.53 63.61 33.83
C PRO A 192 6.12 62.11 33.75
N GLY A 193 5.73 61.31 34.76
CA GLY A 193 5.44 61.42 36.22
C GLY A 193 4.62 60.18 36.66
N THR A 194 4.41 59.77 37.93
CA THR A 194 4.88 60.09 39.31
C THR A 194 4.68 58.80 40.16
N GLY A 195 5.05 58.62 41.44
CA GLY A 195 5.84 59.39 42.42
C GLY A 195 5.54 58.91 43.87
N ALA A 196 6.51 59.04 44.81
CA ALA A 196 6.45 58.70 46.26
C ALA A 196 6.32 57.20 46.65
N ALA A 197 6.95 56.66 47.71
CA ALA A 197 8.03 57.13 48.62
C ALA A 197 8.83 55.92 49.21
N ALA A 198 9.77 56.14 50.15
CA ALA A 198 10.72 55.14 50.72
C ALA A 198 10.90 55.36 52.26
N PRO A 199 11.92 54.84 53.00
CA PRO A 199 12.82 53.68 52.85
C PRO A 199 12.77 52.68 54.07
N PRO A 200 13.84 52.29 54.83
CA PRO A 200 14.53 50.98 54.74
C PRO A 200 14.65 50.15 56.07
N ALA A 201 15.57 49.15 56.09
CA ALA A 201 16.12 48.37 57.25
C ALA A 201 15.25 47.22 57.84
N ARG A 202 15.77 46.17 58.55
CA ARG A 202 17.06 45.40 58.56
C ARG A 202 16.88 44.13 59.46
N GLU A 203 17.89 43.25 59.53
CA GLU A 203 18.20 42.24 60.57
C GLU A 203 17.35 40.93 60.73
N ASP A 204 18.05 39.80 60.53
CA ASP A 204 18.30 38.64 61.41
C ASP A 204 17.18 37.88 62.15
N GLY A 205 17.35 36.54 62.27
CA GLY A 205 16.57 35.70 63.19
C GLY A 205 16.64 34.17 62.95
N SER A 206 17.28 33.43 63.87
CA SER A 206 17.18 31.95 64.00
C SER A 206 15.77 31.52 64.49
N SER A 207 15.31 30.26 64.50
CA SER A 207 15.99 28.97 64.74
C SER A 207 15.08 27.75 64.43
N GLY A 208 15.64 26.53 64.56
CA GLY A 208 14.94 25.36 65.16
C GLY A 208 14.28 24.36 64.20
N SER A 209 14.93 23.26 63.77
CA SER A 209 15.27 22.03 64.49
C SER A 209 14.15 20.96 64.58
N THR A 210 14.28 19.94 63.71
CA THR A 210 14.31 18.47 63.97
C THR A 210 14.32 17.98 65.44
N PRO A 211 14.09 16.67 65.79
CA PRO A 211 14.20 15.44 64.96
C PRO A 211 13.17 14.31 65.29
N PHE A 212 13.52 13.06 64.93
CA PHE A 212 13.07 11.74 65.45
C PHE A 212 11.78 11.04 64.95
N SER A 213 12.04 9.89 64.32
CA SER A 213 11.43 8.55 64.47
C SER A 213 9.90 8.31 64.36
N ALA A 214 9.54 7.40 63.44
CA ALA A 214 9.34 5.96 63.68
C ALA A 214 8.79 5.53 65.08
N PRO A 215 7.93 4.49 65.18
CA PRO A 215 8.10 3.25 64.41
C PRO A 215 6.81 2.51 63.97
N THR A 216 7.02 1.24 63.58
CA THR A 216 6.17 0.02 63.63
C THR A 216 4.88 0.06 64.47
N ALA A 217 3.86 -0.78 64.23
CA ALA A 217 3.51 -1.70 63.11
C ALA A 217 2.06 -2.22 63.37
N GLU A 218 1.74 -3.45 62.95
CA GLU A 218 0.94 -4.49 63.66
C GLU A 218 -0.02 -4.01 64.78
N ASP A 219 -1.32 -4.33 64.83
CA ASP A 219 -2.15 -5.33 64.13
C ASP A 219 -3.63 -4.82 64.15
N THR A 220 -4.73 -5.50 63.77
CA THR A 220 -5.03 -6.93 63.57
C THR A 220 -6.18 -7.08 62.57
N ALA A 221 -6.29 -8.22 61.88
CA ALA A 221 -7.50 -8.57 61.15
C ALA A 221 -8.56 -9.15 62.09
N MET A 222 -9.84 -8.77 61.93
CA MET A 222 -10.95 -9.64 62.34
C MET A 222 -12.24 -9.39 61.56
N GLN A 223 -12.87 -10.50 61.18
CA GLN A 223 -14.32 -10.69 60.99
C GLN A 223 -15.04 -9.91 59.87
N GLN A 224 -15.27 -10.65 58.79
CA GLN A 224 -16.61 -10.87 58.22
C GLN A 224 -17.67 -10.94 59.35
N ASP A 225 -18.89 -10.43 59.18
CA ASP A 225 -19.82 -11.05 58.24
C ASP A 225 -20.86 -10.11 57.60
N ASN A 226 -21.60 -10.69 56.67
CA ASN A 226 -22.59 -10.05 55.82
C ASN A 226 -23.83 -9.62 56.61
N ASN A 227 -24.52 -8.59 56.11
CA ASN A 227 -25.96 -8.74 55.93
C ASN A 227 -26.47 -8.02 54.69
N SER A 228 -27.37 -8.69 53.96
CA SER A 228 -27.81 -8.29 52.62
C SER A 228 -29.34 -8.23 52.53
N ALA A 229 -29.82 -7.27 51.74
CA ALA A 229 -31.12 -7.30 51.05
C ALA A 229 -32.42 -7.33 51.90
N ALA A 230 -32.98 -6.14 52.11
CA ALA A 230 -34.41 -5.87 51.89
C ALA A 230 -34.49 -4.57 51.05
N ALA A 231 -35.22 -4.46 49.93
CA ALA A 231 -36.65 -4.71 49.68
C ALA A 231 -37.54 -3.68 50.41
N ARG A 232 -38.58 -3.07 49.80
CA ARG A 232 -39.18 -3.23 48.45
C ARG A 232 -40.17 -2.09 48.19
N VAL A 233 -40.57 -1.85 46.92
CA VAL A 233 -41.74 -1.00 46.51
C VAL A 233 -41.49 0.51 46.79
N VAL A 234 -41.93 1.52 46.03
CA VAL A 234 -43.11 1.72 45.14
C VAL A 234 -42.72 1.92 43.67
N ASP A 235 -43.51 1.35 42.75
CA ASP A 235 -43.53 1.65 41.32
C ASP A 235 -44.50 2.84 41.04
N ARG A 236 -44.24 3.61 39.98
CA ARG A 236 -45.14 4.57 39.28
C ARG A 236 -45.19 6.06 39.67
N LEU A 237 -44.58 6.84 38.76
CA LEU A 237 -45.17 7.95 37.97
C LEU A 237 -44.94 9.43 38.39
N ALA A 238 -44.77 10.22 37.32
CA ALA A 238 -44.89 11.67 37.15
C ALA A 238 -43.77 12.61 37.67
N SER A 239 -43.49 13.62 36.85
CA SER A 239 -42.61 14.76 37.14
C SER A 239 -43.31 15.81 38.01
N PRO A 240 -42.54 16.69 38.69
CA PRO A 240 -42.91 18.11 38.61
C PRO A 240 -41.74 19.09 38.43
N ARG A 241 -41.99 20.06 37.53
CA ARG A 241 -41.64 21.50 37.54
C ARG A 241 -40.40 21.99 38.31
N ARG A 242 -39.59 22.78 37.59
CA ARG A 242 -39.51 24.23 37.83
C ARG A 242 -39.84 24.98 36.52
N ALA A 243 -40.82 25.90 36.60
CA ALA A 243 -41.09 27.12 35.80
C ALA A 243 -40.68 27.21 34.28
N GLU A 244 -41.49 27.71 33.34
CA GLU A 244 -42.90 28.20 33.38
C GLU A 244 -43.49 28.37 31.96
N SER A 245 -44.76 28.82 31.85
CA SER A 245 -45.56 29.17 30.64
C SER A 245 -46.07 28.06 29.68
N ASP A 246 -47.39 27.87 29.74
CA ASP A 246 -48.39 27.96 28.64
C ASP A 246 -48.62 26.85 27.57
N ASP A 247 -49.52 25.92 27.95
CA ASP A 247 -50.89 25.73 27.38
C ASP A 247 -51.29 24.69 26.28
N ALA A 248 -52.56 24.26 26.39
CA ALA A 248 -53.49 23.76 25.35
C ALA A 248 -53.30 22.40 24.60
N ALA A 249 -53.37 21.30 25.36
CA ALA A 249 -54.41 20.24 25.27
C ALA A 249 -54.74 19.39 23.99
N ARG A 250 -54.90 18.06 24.27
CA ARG A 250 -55.87 17.05 23.75
C ARG A 250 -55.71 16.33 22.39
N ALA A 251 -55.39 15.04 22.52
CA ALA A 251 -55.72 13.90 21.63
C ALA A 251 -57.21 13.47 21.80
N PRO A 252 -57.72 12.26 21.40
CA PRO A 252 -57.13 11.13 20.62
C PRO A 252 -58.07 10.48 19.55
N SER A 253 -57.60 9.48 18.78
CA SER A 253 -58.34 8.21 18.47
C SER A 253 -57.65 7.27 17.44
N THR A 254 -58.08 6.01 17.41
CA THR A 254 -57.77 4.89 16.47
C THR A 254 -59.05 4.49 15.70
N PRO A 255 -59.10 3.45 14.84
CA PRO A 255 -58.11 2.88 13.89
C PRO A 255 -58.69 2.62 12.46
N ALA A 256 -57.87 2.57 11.39
CA ALA A 256 -58.32 2.04 10.08
C ALA A 256 -57.21 1.59 9.10
N ARG A 257 -57.55 0.61 8.24
CA ARG A 257 -57.01 0.35 6.89
C ARG A 257 -58.23 0.19 5.97
N PRO A 258 -58.31 0.84 4.79
CA PRO A 258 -57.94 0.11 3.56
C PRO A 258 -57.46 0.96 2.34
N ARG A 259 -56.87 0.25 1.35
CA ARG A 259 -56.84 0.47 -0.13
C ARG A 259 -56.49 1.85 -0.77
N ARG A 260 -55.57 1.78 -1.76
CA ARG A 260 -55.48 2.48 -3.09
C ARG A 260 -56.38 3.72 -3.31
N VAL A 261 -55.96 4.90 -3.83
CA VAL A 261 -55.04 5.31 -4.94
C VAL A 261 -54.53 6.74 -4.63
N GLY A 262 -53.44 7.35 -5.15
CA GLY A 262 -52.36 6.99 -6.10
C GLY A 262 -51.75 8.29 -6.74
N HIS A 263 -50.63 8.17 -7.50
CA HIS A 263 -49.70 9.27 -7.87
C HIS A 263 -49.03 9.97 -6.67
N GLY A 264 -47.86 10.61 -6.78
CA GLY A 264 -46.87 10.64 -7.87
C GLY A 264 -45.78 11.71 -7.61
N ASP A 265 -44.51 11.36 -7.90
CA ASP A 265 -43.33 12.25 -8.07
C ASP A 265 -42.90 13.21 -6.91
N ALA A 266 -41.63 13.59 -6.77
CA ALA A 266 -40.37 12.96 -7.16
C ALA A 266 -39.21 13.49 -6.28
N ALA A 267 -38.31 12.62 -5.82
CA ALA A 267 -37.18 13.00 -4.94
C ALA A 267 -35.85 12.27 -5.22
N HIS A 268 -35.55 12.01 -6.50
CA HIS A 268 -34.17 11.84 -6.99
C HIS A 268 -33.76 13.16 -7.69
N ILE A 269 -32.50 13.51 -7.98
CA ILE A 269 -31.22 12.79 -8.17
C ILE A 269 -30.10 13.67 -7.55
N ALA A 270 -29.03 13.16 -6.92
CA ALA A 270 -27.69 13.10 -7.54
C ALA A 270 -26.56 12.55 -6.63
N ALA A 271 -26.71 11.31 -6.15
CA ALA A 271 -25.63 10.52 -5.56
C ALA A 271 -25.11 9.46 -6.54
N GLU A 272 -24.65 9.89 -7.72
CA GLU A 272 -24.16 8.98 -8.77
C GLU A 272 -22.74 9.30 -9.25
N ASP A 273 -22.16 8.31 -9.96
CA ASP A 273 -21.00 8.41 -10.84
C ASP A 273 -19.59 8.09 -10.28
N MET A 274 -19.50 7.19 -9.29
CA MET A 274 -18.32 6.30 -9.15
C MET A 274 -18.63 4.78 -9.12
N GLU A 275 -19.89 4.37 -9.26
CA GLU A 275 -20.33 2.96 -9.19
C GLU A 275 -20.49 2.25 -10.55
N ARG A 276 -20.50 2.99 -11.67
CA ARG A 276 -20.68 2.42 -13.02
C ARG A 276 -19.42 1.68 -13.49
N GLY A 277 -19.20 0.52 -12.87
CA GLY A 277 -18.06 -0.40 -12.96
C GLY A 277 -18.21 -1.65 -12.08
N ALA A 278 -19.02 -1.62 -11.03
CA ALA A 278 -19.43 -2.79 -10.26
C ALA A 278 -20.94 -2.71 -9.98
N THR A 279 -21.74 -3.48 -10.73
CA THR A 279 -23.14 -3.75 -10.36
C THR A 279 -23.13 -4.49 -9.03
N GLU A 280 -23.87 -4.02 -8.03
CA GLU A 280 -24.24 -4.86 -6.90
C GLU A 280 -25.06 -6.04 -7.43
N ARG A 281 -24.45 -7.22 -7.40
CA ARG A 281 -25.09 -8.47 -7.83
C ARG A 281 -25.72 -9.10 -6.61
N SER A 282 -27.00 -8.82 -6.41
CA SER A 282 -27.83 -9.61 -5.52
C SER A 282 -27.74 -11.09 -5.90
N CYS A 283 -27.88 -11.96 -4.89
CA CYS A 283 -27.79 -13.40 -5.04
C CYS A 283 -28.67 -13.93 -6.19
N THR A 284 -28.03 -14.64 -7.12
CA THR A 284 -28.67 -15.28 -8.28
C THR A 284 -29.46 -16.52 -7.87
N ALA A 285 -30.42 -16.93 -8.69
CA ALA A 285 -31.20 -18.15 -8.43
C ALA A 285 -30.30 -19.40 -8.29
N GLY A 286 -29.24 -19.52 -9.11
CA GLY A 286 -28.30 -20.64 -9.04
C GLY A 286 -27.44 -20.66 -7.77
N GLN A 287 -27.15 -19.51 -7.16
CA GLN A 287 -26.49 -19.45 -5.84
C GLN A 287 -27.44 -19.90 -4.73
N ARG A 288 -28.71 -19.51 -4.78
CA ARG A 288 -29.73 -20.00 -3.83
C ARG A 288 -29.97 -21.51 -3.95
N ALA A 289 -30.06 -22.04 -5.18
CA ALA A 289 -30.23 -23.46 -5.43
C ALA A 289 -29.05 -24.27 -4.87
N LEU A 290 -27.81 -23.90 -5.22
CA LEU A 290 -26.61 -24.58 -4.73
C LEU A 290 -26.43 -24.45 -3.21
N ALA A 291 -26.80 -23.32 -2.60
CA ALA A 291 -26.77 -23.18 -1.15
C ALA A 291 -27.84 -24.06 -0.45
N ALA A 292 -29.03 -24.21 -1.04
CA ALA A 292 -30.07 -25.12 -0.54
C ALA A 292 -29.67 -26.60 -0.67
N GLU A 293 -29.07 -26.98 -1.81
CA GLU A 293 -28.47 -28.29 -2.05
C GLU A 293 -27.43 -28.62 -0.97
N ILE A 294 -26.47 -27.73 -0.72
CA ILE A 294 -25.43 -27.92 0.31
C ILE A 294 -26.02 -27.97 1.73
N ASN A 295 -27.05 -27.17 2.03
CA ASN A 295 -27.69 -27.18 3.35
C ASN A 295 -28.35 -28.53 3.69
N ASN A 296 -28.68 -29.35 2.69
CA ASN A 296 -29.29 -30.67 2.83
C ASN A 296 -28.26 -31.83 2.89
N ILE A 297 -26.96 -31.54 2.95
CA ILE A 297 -25.89 -32.55 3.03
C ILE A 297 -25.72 -33.01 4.48
N HIS A 298 -25.93 -34.30 4.74
CA HIS A 298 -25.92 -34.87 6.10
C HIS A 298 -24.66 -35.67 6.47
N ASP A 299 -23.86 -36.08 5.48
CA ASP A 299 -22.65 -36.89 5.67
C ASP A 299 -21.50 -36.43 4.75
N LEU A 300 -20.32 -37.04 4.92
CA LEU A 300 -19.11 -36.70 4.18
C LEU A 300 -19.12 -37.20 2.72
N GLU A 301 -19.80 -38.31 2.42
CA GLU A 301 -19.85 -38.88 1.07
C GLU A 301 -20.67 -37.97 0.15
N GLN A 302 -21.85 -37.54 0.61
CA GLN A 302 -22.68 -36.52 -0.03
C GLN A 302 -21.89 -35.21 -0.25
N LEU A 303 -21.08 -34.80 0.74
CA LEU A 303 -20.27 -33.58 0.64
C LEU A 303 -19.21 -33.70 -0.48
N GLU A 304 -18.50 -34.82 -0.56
CA GLU A 304 -17.48 -35.06 -1.58
C GLU A 304 -18.07 -35.18 -2.99
N VAL A 305 -19.28 -35.72 -3.14
CA VAL A 305 -20.00 -35.75 -4.44
C VAL A 305 -20.34 -34.34 -4.92
N VAL A 306 -20.74 -33.43 -4.02
CA VAL A 306 -21.12 -32.05 -4.36
C VAL A 306 -19.91 -31.11 -4.53
N MET A 307 -18.79 -31.38 -3.86
CA MET A 307 -17.59 -30.52 -3.87
C MET A 307 -17.02 -30.20 -5.26
N PRO A 308 -16.91 -31.13 -6.23
CA PRO A 308 -16.53 -30.82 -7.62
C PRO A 308 -17.46 -29.80 -8.28
N GLY A 309 -18.76 -29.86 -8.01
CA GLY A 309 -19.76 -28.90 -8.48
C GLY A 309 -19.54 -27.51 -7.89
N VAL A 310 -19.22 -27.42 -6.60
CA VAL A 310 -18.90 -26.16 -5.90
C VAL A 310 -17.58 -25.55 -6.41
N VAL A 311 -16.53 -26.35 -6.57
CA VAL A 311 -15.24 -25.90 -7.12
C VAL A 311 -15.41 -25.43 -8.57
N ALA A 312 -16.20 -26.13 -9.39
CA ALA A 312 -16.56 -25.68 -10.73
C ALA A 312 -17.38 -24.36 -10.70
N PHE A 313 -18.35 -24.25 -9.78
CA PHE A 313 -19.16 -23.04 -9.60
C PHE A 313 -18.27 -21.82 -9.32
N LEU A 314 -17.37 -21.91 -8.35
CA LEU A 314 -16.45 -20.84 -7.96
C LEU A 314 -15.40 -20.58 -9.04
N GLY A 315 -14.86 -21.64 -9.65
CA GLY A 315 -13.80 -21.59 -10.66
C GLY A 315 -14.23 -20.97 -12.01
N ARG A 316 -15.53 -20.98 -12.35
CA ARG A 316 -16.08 -20.35 -13.58
C ARG A 316 -15.64 -18.89 -13.75
N PHE A 317 -15.38 -18.18 -12.66
CA PHE A 317 -15.04 -16.76 -12.67
C PHE A 317 -13.55 -16.46 -12.90
N ALA A 318 -12.65 -17.43 -12.73
CA ALA A 318 -11.19 -17.23 -12.82
C ALA A 318 -10.65 -17.06 -14.25
N ARG A 319 -11.38 -17.53 -15.28
CA ARG A 319 -10.90 -17.62 -16.69
C ARG A 319 -10.81 -16.29 -17.45
N VAL A 320 -11.06 -15.15 -16.80
CA VAL A 320 -11.14 -13.82 -17.44
C VAL A 320 -9.83 -13.01 -17.34
N GLY A 321 -8.79 -13.51 -16.66
CA GLY A 321 -7.61 -12.73 -16.27
C GLY A 321 -6.23 -13.37 -16.52
N GLY A 322 -5.96 -13.91 -17.71
CA GLY A 322 -4.67 -14.51 -18.06
C GLY A 322 -3.83 -13.67 -19.04
N VAL A 323 -2.68 -13.14 -18.58
CA VAL A 323 -1.63 -12.58 -19.46
C VAL A 323 -0.50 -13.60 -19.55
N GLY A 324 -0.27 -14.18 -20.73
CA GLY A 324 0.82 -15.10 -20.97
C GLY A 324 2.20 -14.43 -20.84
N GLY A 325 3.14 -15.12 -20.19
CA GLY A 325 4.56 -14.80 -20.21
C GLY A 325 5.33 -15.99 -20.78
N SER A 326 6.09 -15.78 -21.86
CA SER A 326 6.92 -16.82 -22.48
C SER A 326 8.30 -16.88 -21.82
N PRO A 327 9.02 -18.02 -21.87
CA PRO A 327 10.36 -18.14 -21.31
C PRO A 327 11.37 -17.18 -21.95
N GLY A 328 12.29 -16.63 -21.16
CA GLY A 328 13.40 -15.81 -21.66
C GLY A 328 14.53 -16.67 -22.22
N ARG A 329 15.04 -16.34 -23.40
CA ARG A 329 16.27 -16.94 -23.94
C ARG A 329 17.48 -16.26 -23.30
N ARG A 330 18.45 -17.03 -22.81
CA ARG A 330 19.73 -16.49 -22.28
C ARG A 330 20.51 -15.78 -23.39
N THR A 331 21.07 -14.62 -23.06
CA THR A 331 22.20 -13.99 -23.77
C THR A 331 23.15 -13.41 -22.73
N THR A 332 24.41 -13.83 -22.77
CA THR A 332 25.49 -13.33 -21.90
C THR A 332 25.91 -11.91 -22.27
N ALA A 333 26.57 -11.21 -21.33
CA ALA A 333 26.89 -9.80 -21.48
C ALA A 333 28.22 -9.55 -22.23
N ALA A 334 28.23 -8.54 -23.09
CA ALA A 334 29.44 -7.89 -23.59
C ALA A 334 29.21 -6.37 -23.65
N ARG A 335 30.17 -5.56 -23.17
CA ARG A 335 30.07 -4.09 -23.16
C ARG A 335 30.69 -3.52 -24.44
N THR A 336 29.87 -2.96 -25.33
CA THR A 336 30.32 -2.13 -26.47
C THR A 336 29.51 -0.84 -26.54
N ARG A 337 30.00 0.16 -27.30
CA ARG A 337 29.38 1.49 -27.39
C ARG A 337 28.05 1.43 -28.14
N ALA A 338 27.04 2.12 -27.60
CA ALA A 338 25.67 2.11 -28.11
C ALA A 338 25.54 2.64 -29.55
N GLY A 339 24.92 1.85 -30.42
CA GLY A 339 24.43 2.27 -31.74
C GLY A 339 22.89 2.24 -31.80
N PRO A 340 22.26 2.69 -32.92
CA PRO A 340 20.81 2.89 -32.99
C PRO A 340 19.93 1.62 -32.82
N ARG A 341 20.51 0.40 -32.84
CA ARG A 341 19.80 -0.83 -32.46
C ARG A 341 19.63 -0.98 -30.94
N ASP A 342 20.66 -0.66 -30.16
CA ASP A 342 20.69 -0.78 -28.69
C ASP A 342 19.64 0.14 -28.03
N GLU A 343 19.49 1.39 -28.50
CA GLU A 343 18.47 2.29 -27.98
C GLU A 343 17.04 1.72 -28.16
N GLY A 344 16.78 1.00 -29.25
CA GLY A 344 15.50 0.29 -29.47
C GLY A 344 15.23 -0.77 -28.40
N GLU A 345 16.22 -1.61 -28.10
CA GLU A 345 16.13 -2.67 -27.09
C GLU A 345 16.01 -2.09 -25.67
N ARG A 346 16.85 -1.10 -25.34
CA ARG A 346 16.82 -0.36 -24.07
C ARG A 346 15.47 0.30 -23.82
N ILE A 347 14.82 0.85 -24.86
CA ILE A 347 13.46 1.40 -24.78
C ILE A 347 12.43 0.31 -24.48
N GLN A 348 12.55 -0.90 -25.05
CA GLN A 348 11.62 -2.00 -24.73
C GLN A 348 11.85 -2.57 -23.33
N ALA A 349 13.10 -2.73 -22.89
CA ALA A 349 13.46 -3.11 -21.54
C ALA A 349 12.90 -2.12 -20.50
N ALA A 350 13.05 -0.80 -20.75
CA ALA A 350 12.45 0.25 -19.95
C ALA A 350 10.90 0.15 -19.92
N LYS A 351 10.25 0.04 -21.08
CA LYS A 351 8.78 -0.16 -21.17
C LYS A 351 8.33 -1.39 -20.38
N HIS A 352 9.09 -2.48 -20.38
CA HIS A 352 8.80 -3.70 -19.66
C HIS A 352 8.91 -3.52 -18.14
N ILE A 353 10.06 -3.09 -17.60
CA ILE A 353 10.23 -2.94 -16.14
C ILE A 353 9.32 -1.85 -15.56
N GLN A 354 9.10 -0.74 -16.28
CA GLN A 354 8.18 0.32 -15.85
C GLN A 354 6.70 -0.12 -15.90
N ARG A 355 6.34 -1.09 -16.74
CA ARG A 355 5.01 -1.74 -16.77
C ARG A 355 4.88 -2.77 -15.66
N LEU A 356 5.90 -3.60 -15.45
CA LEU A 356 5.96 -4.55 -14.34
C LEU A 356 5.84 -3.82 -13.00
N TYR A 357 6.54 -2.70 -12.81
CA TYR A 357 6.40 -1.88 -11.60
C TYR A 357 4.97 -1.35 -11.42
N ARG A 358 4.35 -0.80 -12.49
CA ARG A 358 2.95 -0.30 -12.43
C ARG A 358 1.93 -1.37 -12.04
N ASN A 359 2.19 -2.64 -12.35
CA ASN A 359 1.22 -3.74 -12.16
C ASN A 359 1.56 -4.61 -10.92
N LYS A 360 2.85 -4.78 -10.60
CA LYS A 360 3.39 -5.66 -9.55
C LYS A 360 4.67 -5.03 -8.93
N ARG A 361 4.52 -3.90 -8.22
CA ARG A 361 5.63 -3.12 -7.62
C ARG A 361 6.68 -4.00 -6.90
N LYS A 362 6.26 -4.86 -5.97
CA LYS A 362 7.17 -5.73 -5.20
C LYS A 362 8.02 -6.62 -6.12
N THR A 363 7.40 -7.28 -7.11
CA THR A 363 8.09 -8.14 -8.09
C THR A 363 9.08 -7.35 -8.95
N ALA A 364 8.74 -6.13 -9.37
CA ALA A 364 9.66 -5.28 -10.13
C ALA A 364 10.89 -4.86 -9.30
N VAL A 365 10.70 -4.56 -8.02
CA VAL A 365 11.80 -4.22 -7.11
C VAL A 365 12.66 -5.43 -6.83
N GLN A 366 12.07 -6.58 -6.48
CA GLN A 366 12.81 -7.84 -6.31
C GLN A 366 13.68 -8.16 -7.54
N ARG A 367 13.13 -8.01 -8.75
CA ARG A 367 13.86 -8.23 -10.01
C ARG A 367 15.09 -7.32 -10.20
N ILE A 368 15.04 -6.08 -9.67
CA ILE A 368 16.15 -5.11 -9.76
C ILE A 368 17.22 -5.38 -8.70
N LEU A 369 16.83 -5.87 -7.51
CA LEU A 369 17.73 -5.98 -6.36
C LEU A 369 18.42 -7.35 -6.26
N ALA A 370 17.73 -8.42 -6.67
CA ALA A 370 18.14 -9.81 -6.53
C ALA A 370 18.15 -10.61 -7.86
N GLY A 371 17.84 -9.98 -8.99
CA GLY A 371 17.74 -10.64 -10.29
C GLY A 371 16.41 -11.37 -10.50
N ASP A 372 16.33 -12.22 -11.54
CA ASP A 372 15.18 -13.10 -11.71
C ASP A 372 15.11 -14.16 -10.61
N ASN A 373 13.90 -14.49 -10.14
CA ASN A 373 13.71 -15.46 -9.05
C ASN A 373 14.40 -16.79 -9.39
N ASN A 374 15.44 -17.15 -8.64
CA ASN A 374 16.03 -18.49 -8.70
C ASN A 374 14.95 -19.52 -8.38
N ILE A 375 14.63 -20.36 -9.37
CA ILE A 375 13.91 -21.61 -9.15
C ILE A 375 14.92 -22.59 -8.57
N CYS A 376 14.50 -23.46 -7.64
CA CYS A 376 15.38 -24.49 -7.11
C CYS A 376 15.79 -25.46 -8.23
N ASN A 377 17.09 -25.60 -8.46
CA ASN A 377 17.67 -26.47 -9.49
C ASN A 377 18.17 -27.81 -8.92
N ILE A 378 18.05 -28.02 -7.60
CA ILE A 378 18.39 -29.28 -6.93
C ILE A 378 17.56 -30.42 -7.54
N ASP A 379 18.17 -31.60 -7.65
CA ASP A 379 17.52 -32.77 -8.24
C ASP A 379 16.18 -33.13 -7.56
N LEU A 380 15.24 -33.63 -8.36
CA LEU A 380 13.89 -33.94 -7.94
C LEU A 380 13.87 -35.03 -6.86
N ARG A 381 14.70 -36.09 -6.97
CA ARG A 381 14.74 -37.19 -5.99
C ARG A 381 15.36 -36.74 -4.67
N THR A 382 16.37 -35.89 -4.72
CA THR A 382 16.98 -35.29 -3.52
C THR A 382 15.94 -34.47 -2.73
N VAL A 383 15.11 -33.71 -3.45
CA VAL A 383 14.01 -32.93 -2.85
C VAL A 383 12.90 -33.85 -2.32
N GLU A 384 12.45 -34.83 -3.11
CA GLU A 384 11.42 -35.81 -2.73
C GLU A 384 11.82 -36.59 -1.47
N ASN A 385 13.03 -37.16 -1.43
CA ASN A 385 13.58 -37.88 -0.28
C ASN A 385 13.73 -37.01 0.98
N HIS A 386 14.06 -35.72 0.82
CA HIS A 386 14.13 -34.79 1.96
C HIS A 386 12.73 -34.53 2.54
N PHE A 387 11.75 -34.22 1.69
CA PHE A 387 10.39 -33.92 2.16
C PHE A 387 9.64 -35.15 2.66
N HIS A 388 9.88 -36.36 2.14
CA HIS A 388 9.38 -37.60 2.73
C HIS A 388 9.90 -37.80 4.17
N ARG A 389 11.20 -37.60 4.43
CA ARG A 389 11.75 -37.70 5.80
C ARG A 389 11.29 -36.57 6.72
N LEU A 390 11.01 -35.39 6.18
CA LEU A 390 10.52 -34.25 6.96
C LEU A 390 9.06 -34.45 7.40
N ALA A 391 8.24 -35.08 6.54
CA ALA A 391 6.80 -35.23 6.70
C ALA A 391 6.35 -36.60 7.26
N ALA A 392 7.31 -37.53 7.45
CA ALA A 392 7.14 -38.85 8.05
C ALA A 392 6.48 -38.79 9.45
N PRO A 393 5.82 -39.87 9.90
CA PRO A 393 5.13 -39.87 11.19
C PRO A 393 6.14 -39.76 12.33
N ARG A 394 5.70 -39.09 13.39
CA ARG A 394 6.43 -38.88 14.64
C ARG A 394 5.46 -39.02 15.79
N ASP A 395 5.93 -39.58 16.89
CA ASP A 395 5.17 -39.68 18.14
C ASP A 395 5.76 -38.74 19.19
N GLY A 396 4.92 -38.26 20.10
CA GLY A 396 5.34 -37.60 21.34
C GLY A 396 5.33 -38.60 22.49
N GLU A 397 6.03 -38.31 23.58
CA GLU A 397 6.04 -39.20 24.75
C GLU A 397 4.67 -39.24 25.44
N ASP A 398 4.28 -40.43 25.92
CA ASP A 398 3.04 -40.59 26.69
C ASP A 398 3.09 -39.90 28.07
N SER A 399 4.30 -39.69 28.60
CA SER A 399 4.54 -39.01 29.88
C SER A 399 4.56 -37.49 29.69
N TRP A 400 3.50 -36.80 30.12
CA TRP A 400 3.44 -35.34 30.14
C TRP A 400 3.61 -34.82 31.58
N PRO A 401 4.38 -33.74 31.83
CA PRO A 401 4.59 -33.21 33.18
C PRO A 401 3.28 -32.90 33.94
N PRO A 402 3.19 -33.09 35.27
CA PRO A 402 1.92 -33.09 36.00
C PRO A 402 1.03 -31.86 35.83
N VAL A 403 1.61 -30.67 35.62
CA VAL A 403 0.91 -29.39 35.34
C VAL A 403 0.15 -29.38 33.99
N LEU A 404 0.16 -30.51 33.27
CA LEU A 404 -0.39 -30.72 31.94
C LEU A 404 -1.29 -31.98 31.87
N VAL A 405 -1.43 -32.70 32.99
CA VAL A 405 -2.25 -33.92 33.11
C VAL A 405 -3.64 -33.58 33.66
N GLN A 406 -3.75 -32.54 34.50
CA GLN A 406 -5.04 -31.91 34.79
C GLN A 406 -5.49 -31.12 33.56
N ALA A 407 -6.47 -31.64 32.83
CA ALA A 407 -7.12 -30.88 31.76
C ALA A 407 -7.79 -29.63 32.34
N ASP A 408 -7.63 -28.48 31.68
CA ASP A 408 -8.31 -27.25 32.09
C ASP A 408 -9.83 -27.49 32.09
N PRO A 409 -10.58 -27.06 33.12
CA PRO A 409 -12.04 -27.20 33.12
C PRO A 409 -12.64 -26.52 31.90
N MET A 410 -13.66 -27.17 31.31
CA MET A 410 -14.36 -26.65 30.14
C MET A 410 -14.99 -25.29 30.50
N PRO A 411 -14.71 -24.22 29.74
CA PRO A 411 -15.02 -22.86 30.17
C PRO A 411 -16.52 -22.56 30.11
N GLU A 412 -16.98 -21.66 30.98
CA GLU A 412 -18.40 -21.26 31.09
C GLU A 412 -18.96 -20.54 29.84
N SER A 413 -18.10 -20.11 28.89
CA SER A 413 -18.55 -19.50 27.64
C SER A 413 -17.81 -19.99 26.39
N ASP A 414 -18.58 -20.64 25.51
CA ASP A 414 -18.17 -21.15 24.18
C ASP A 414 -18.82 -20.38 23.01
N ASP A 415 -19.56 -19.32 23.33
CA ASP A 415 -20.67 -18.71 22.58
C ASP A 415 -20.35 -18.31 21.12
N ARG A 416 -19.07 -18.14 20.77
CA ARG A 416 -18.60 -17.83 19.41
C ARG A 416 -17.65 -18.85 18.79
N LEU A 417 -17.15 -19.82 19.58
CA LEU A 417 -16.37 -20.92 19.02
C LEU A 417 -17.32 -21.94 18.39
N CYS A 418 -18.34 -22.36 19.14
CA CYS A 418 -19.27 -23.45 18.79
C CYS A 418 -20.41 -23.05 17.83
N ALA A 419 -20.74 -21.76 17.74
CA ALA A 419 -21.86 -21.24 16.92
C ALA A 419 -21.71 -21.52 15.40
N PRO A 420 -22.78 -21.53 14.60
CA PRO A 420 -22.70 -21.58 13.14
C PRO A 420 -21.89 -20.41 12.53
N PHE A 421 -21.40 -20.59 11.30
CA PHE A 421 -20.79 -19.52 10.51
C PHE A 421 -21.86 -18.64 9.86
N THR A 422 -21.57 -17.34 9.72
CA THR A 422 -22.51 -16.35 9.17
C THR A 422 -22.02 -15.73 7.87
N GLU A 423 -22.96 -15.35 6.99
CA GLU A 423 -22.68 -14.64 5.72
C GLU A 423 -21.83 -13.38 5.94
N GLY A 424 -22.12 -12.62 7.01
CA GLY A 424 -21.36 -11.41 7.38
C GLY A 424 -19.92 -11.69 7.80
N GLU A 425 -19.70 -12.68 8.67
CA GLU A 425 -18.37 -13.09 9.15
C GLU A 425 -17.46 -13.53 8.00
N ILE A 426 -17.98 -14.37 7.10
CA ILE A 426 -17.26 -14.87 5.93
C ILE A 426 -17.01 -13.73 4.95
N THR A 427 -18.03 -12.91 4.66
CA THR A 427 -17.93 -11.76 3.76
C THR A 427 -16.87 -10.77 4.24
N ASP A 428 -16.83 -10.44 5.53
CA ASP A 428 -15.86 -9.48 6.06
C ASP A 428 -14.45 -10.08 6.19
N CYS A 429 -14.31 -11.38 6.47
CA CYS A 429 -13.03 -12.07 6.32
C CYS A 429 -12.53 -11.98 4.87
N LEU A 430 -13.39 -12.28 3.90
CA LEU A 430 -13.09 -12.31 2.48
C LEU A 430 -12.81 -10.91 1.88
N LYS A 431 -13.55 -9.87 2.30
CA LYS A 431 -13.26 -8.45 1.96
C LYS A 431 -11.84 -8.06 2.39
N ARG A 432 -11.40 -8.47 3.59
CA ARG A 432 -10.08 -8.14 4.15
C ARG A 432 -8.91 -8.87 3.47
N ARG A 433 -9.13 -9.95 2.70
CA ARG A 433 -8.06 -10.71 2.02
C ARG A 433 -7.64 -10.06 0.69
N THR A 434 -6.34 -10.05 0.41
CA THR A 434 -5.77 -9.72 -0.91
C THR A 434 -5.41 -10.99 -1.67
N ASP A 435 -5.34 -10.94 -3.00
CA ASP A 435 -5.03 -12.11 -3.81
C ASP A 435 -3.59 -12.58 -3.60
N THR A 436 -3.45 -13.78 -3.03
CA THR A 436 -2.20 -14.53 -2.94
C THR A 436 -2.09 -15.51 -4.11
N SER A 437 -1.00 -16.29 -4.17
CA SER A 437 -0.94 -17.45 -5.06
C SER A 437 -2.07 -18.45 -4.71
N PRO A 438 -2.83 -18.94 -5.71
CA PRO A 438 -3.85 -19.97 -5.49
C PRO A 438 -3.20 -21.33 -5.15
N GLY A 439 -4.03 -22.30 -4.78
CA GLY A 439 -3.58 -23.69 -4.62
C GLY A 439 -3.61 -24.46 -5.96
N PRO A 440 -3.59 -25.80 -5.91
CA PRO A 440 -3.96 -26.65 -7.05
C PRO A 440 -5.24 -26.21 -7.79
N ASP A 441 -6.22 -25.66 -7.07
CA ASP A 441 -7.51 -25.16 -7.60
C ASP A 441 -7.39 -24.00 -8.62
N GLY A 442 -6.31 -23.20 -8.58
CA GLY A 442 -6.18 -21.96 -9.36
C GLY A 442 -7.10 -20.80 -8.93
N ILE A 443 -7.95 -20.99 -7.91
CA ILE A 443 -8.99 -20.05 -7.46
C ILE A 443 -8.38 -19.01 -6.51
N LYS A 444 -8.76 -17.73 -6.67
CA LYS A 444 -8.30 -16.61 -5.83
C LYS A 444 -9.43 -15.98 -5.02
N TYR A 445 -9.09 -15.25 -3.96
CA TYR A 445 -10.05 -14.48 -3.17
C TYR A 445 -10.85 -13.44 -3.99
N SER A 446 -10.29 -12.87 -5.06
CA SER A 446 -11.05 -12.01 -6.00
C SER A 446 -11.99 -12.77 -6.91
N ASP A 447 -11.76 -14.06 -7.14
CA ASP A 447 -12.64 -14.95 -7.90
C ASP A 447 -13.80 -15.41 -7.00
N LEU A 448 -13.52 -15.79 -5.73
CA LEU A 448 -14.54 -16.04 -4.70
C LEU A 448 -15.50 -14.84 -4.55
N ARG A 449 -14.97 -13.62 -4.37
CA ARG A 449 -15.79 -12.38 -4.29
C ARG A 449 -16.63 -12.06 -5.52
N ARG A 450 -16.35 -12.69 -6.65
CA ARG A 450 -17.08 -12.52 -7.92
C ARG A 450 -18.10 -13.63 -8.15
N ALA A 451 -17.82 -14.81 -7.60
CA ALA A 451 -18.66 -16.00 -7.64
C ALA A 451 -19.74 -16.00 -6.55
N ASP A 452 -19.44 -15.44 -5.38
CA ASP A 452 -20.32 -15.43 -4.20
C ASP A 452 -20.16 -14.12 -3.40
N PRO A 453 -20.74 -12.99 -3.88
CA PRO A 453 -20.53 -11.66 -3.27
C PRO A 453 -21.12 -11.51 -1.86
N GLU A 454 -22.19 -12.24 -1.57
CA GLU A 454 -22.87 -12.32 -0.27
C GLU A 454 -22.35 -13.49 0.60
N SER A 455 -21.39 -14.26 0.10
CA SER A 455 -20.81 -15.46 0.73
C SER A 455 -21.81 -16.59 1.06
N ARG A 456 -22.98 -16.67 0.41
CA ARG A 456 -24.05 -17.63 0.77
C ARG A 456 -23.66 -19.10 0.55
N VAL A 457 -23.04 -19.39 -0.58
CA VAL A 457 -22.58 -20.75 -0.94
C VAL A 457 -21.42 -21.16 -0.04
N LEU A 458 -20.53 -20.20 0.28
CA LEU A 458 -19.47 -20.40 1.26
C LEU A 458 -20.01 -20.61 2.69
N THR A 459 -21.08 -19.92 3.09
CA THR A 459 -21.76 -20.12 4.39
C THR A 459 -22.41 -21.49 4.49
N ALA A 460 -23.15 -21.92 3.46
CA ALA A 460 -23.72 -23.27 3.42
C ALA A 460 -22.62 -24.34 3.53
N LEU A 461 -21.54 -24.21 2.74
CA LEU A 461 -20.41 -25.14 2.76
C LEU A 461 -19.72 -25.20 4.12
N PHE A 462 -19.44 -24.05 4.74
CA PHE A 462 -18.76 -24.02 6.04
C PHE A 462 -19.66 -24.55 7.17
N ASN A 463 -20.97 -24.35 7.09
CA ASN A 463 -21.92 -24.93 8.04
C ASN A 463 -22.15 -26.43 7.82
N ALA A 464 -22.10 -26.94 6.58
CA ALA A 464 -22.10 -28.39 6.32
C ALA A 464 -20.89 -29.06 6.98
N VAL A 465 -19.67 -28.55 6.73
CA VAL A 465 -18.43 -29.00 7.40
C VAL A 465 -18.54 -28.90 8.93
N TRP A 466 -19.23 -27.88 9.46
CA TRP A 466 -19.44 -27.71 10.91
C TRP A 466 -20.42 -28.70 11.53
N ARG A 467 -21.44 -29.16 10.78
CA ARG A 467 -22.40 -30.20 11.24
C ARG A 467 -21.82 -31.61 11.13
N ILE A 468 -21.13 -31.89 10.03
CA ILE A 468 -20.56 -33.21 9.71
C ILE A 468 -19.26 -33.44 10.52
N GLU A 469 -18.68 -32.36 11.05
CA GLU A 469 -17.44 -32.31 11.82
C GLU A 469 -16.18 -32.77 11.04
N ALA A 470 -16.33 -32.97 9.72
CA ALA A 470 -15.29 -33.38 8.78
C ALA A 470 -15.16 -32.42 7.58
N ALA A 471 -13.90 -32.11 7.21
CA ALA A 471 -13.56 -31.37 6.00
C ALA A 471 -13.37 -32.29 4.77
N PRO A 472 -13.68 -31.83 3.54
CA PRO A 472 -13.43 -32.58 2.30
C PRO A 472 -11.94 -32.91 2.08
N SER A 473 -11.63 -34.11 1.59
CA SER A 473 -10.28 -34.55 1.21
C SER A 473 -9.62 -33.63 0.19
N THR A 474 -10.40 -33.00 -0.69
CA THR A 474 -9.96 -31.97 -1.64
C THR A 474 -9.36 -30.71 -0.98
N TRP A 475 -9.55 -30.53 0.34
CA TRP A 475 -8.89 -29.50 1.13
C TRP A 475 -7.50 -29.94 1.65
N GLY A 476 -7.16 -31.23 1.58
CA GLY A 476 -5.87 -31.81 1.96
C GLY A 476 -4.69 -31.41 1.06
N ALA A 477 -4.94 -31.17 -0.22
CA ALA A 477 -3.90 -30.99 -1.25
C ALA A 477 -3.28 -29.57 -1.28
N ALA A 478 -1.96 -29.52 -1.44
CA ALA A 478 -1.17 -28.30 -1.62
C ALA A 478 -0.05 -28.45 -2.68
N ASN A 479 0.49 -27.31 -3.14
CA ASN A 479 1.72 -27.25 -3.93
C ASN A 479 2.82 -26.51 -3.14
N THR A 480 3.88 -27.18 -2.72
CA THR A 480 5.02 -26.53 -2.06
C THR A 480 5.92 -25.84 -3.11
N ILE A 481 6.23 -24.55 -2.89
CA ILE A 481 7.28 -23.85 -3.64
C ILE A 481 8.49 -23.61 -2.72
N LEU A 482 9.69 -23.77 -3.28
CA LEU A 482 10.94 -23.47 -2.57
C LEU A 482 11.37 -22.02 -2.82
N LEU A 483 11.75 -21.30 -1.75
CA LEU A 483 12.30 -19.95 -1.80
C LEU A 483 13.67 -19.91 -1.12
N HIS A 484 14.72 -19.53 -1.85
CA HIS A 484 16.08 -19.43 -1.30
C HIS A 484 16.15 -18.40 -0.14
N LYS A 485 16.75 -18.79 0.99
CA LYS A 485 16.85 -18.00 2.24
C LYS A 485 18.17 -17.23 2.30
N LYS A 486 19.30 -17.94 2.38
CA LYS A 486 20.69 -17.44 2.39
C LYS A 486 21.65 -18.62 2.21
N GLY A 487 22.88 -18.36 1.79
CA GLY A 487 23.92 -19.38 1.64
C GLY A 487 24.01 -19.94 0.22
N ASP A 488 24.50 -21.18 0.12
CA ASP A 488 24.61 -21.95 -1.11
C ASP A 488 23.23 -22.36 -1.65
N VAL A 489 23.05 -22.27 -2.97
CA VAL A 489 21.81 -22.58 -3.68
C VAL A 489 21.60 -24.08 -3.91
N ASP A 490 22.65 -24.89 -3.88
CA ASP A 490 22.55 -26.34 -4.13
C ASP A 490 22.31 -27.15 -2.83
N GLN A 491 22.38 -26.48 -1.68
CA GLN A 491 22.03 -27.01 -0.36
C GLN A 491 20.53 -26.85 -0.06
N ILE A 492 19.78 -27.95 0.03
CA ILE A 492 18.31 -27.91 0.21
C ILE A 492 17.88 -27.18 1.50
N ASN A 493 18.66 -27.30 2.58
CA ASN A 493 18.39 -26.64 3.86
C ASN A 493 18.44 -25.10 3.79
N ASN A 494 19.02 -24.53 2.72
CA ASN A 494 19.01 -23.09 2.45
C ASN A 494 17.74 -22.61 1.73
N TRP A 495 16.80 -23.51 1.40
CA TRP A 495 15.52 -23.18 0.80
C TRP A 495 14.38 -23.31 1.81
N ARG A 496 13.51 -22.29 1.88
CA ARG A 496 12.28 -22.34 2.67
C ARG A 496 11.14 -22.93 1.84
N PRO A 497 10.47 -24.02 2.29
CA PRO A 497 9.21 -24.47 1.70
C PRO A 497 8.07 -23.48 2.02
N ILE A 498 7.16 -23.29 1.07
CA ILE A 498 5.92 -22.53 1.24
C ILE A 498 4.77 -23.30 0.59
N SER A 499 3.85 -23.84 1.40
CA SER A 499 2.76 -24.69 0.93
C SER A 499 1.58 -23.86 0.40
N LEU A 500 1.31 -23.97 -0.90
CA LEU A 500 0.20 -23.28 -1.56
C LEU A 500 -1.05 -24.18 -1.54
N GLY A 501 -1.80 -24.15 -0.43
CA GLY A 501 -3.12 -24.80 -0.32
C GLY A 501 -4.24 -24.05 -1.07
N ASN A 502 -5.36 -24.72 -1.32
CA ASN A 502 -6.56 -24.16 -1.97
C ASN A 502 -7.17 -22.95 -1.21
N THR A 503 -7.91 -22.07 -1.88
CA THR A 503 -8.35 -20.79 -1.24
C THR A 503 -9.54 -20.91 -0.31
N VAL A 504 -10.44 -21.86 -0.56
CA VAL A 504 -11.61 -22.16 0.29
C VAL A 504 -11.19 -22.66 1.69
N PRO A 505 -10.37 -23.72 1.86
CA PRO A 505 -9.88 -24.12 3.19
C PRO A 505 -9.09 -23.02 3.91
N LYS A 506 -8.30 -22.21 3.19
CA LYS A 506 -7.60 -21.05 3.79
C LYS A 506 -8.56 -19.95 4.26
N LEU A 507 -9.77 -19.86 3.73
CA LEU A 507 -10.81 -18.94 4.21
C LEU A 507 -11.50 -19.50 5.46
N PHE A 508 -11.86 -20.80 5.46
CA PHE A 508 -12.41 -21.49 6.64
C PHE A 508 -11.45 -21.42 7.84
N ALA A 509 -10.20 -21.86 7.64
CA ALA A 509 -9.15 -21.84 8.67
C ALA A 509 -8.84 -20.43 9.19
N ALA A 510 -9.01 -19.38 8.38
CA ALA A 510 -8.87 -18.00 8.83
C ALA A 510 -9.98 -17.52 9.77
N ILE A 511 -11.19 -18.06 9.63
CA ILE A 511 -12.32 -17.72 10.48
C ILE A 511 -12.22 -18.54 11.78
N LEU A 512 -11.96 -19.83 11.68
CA LEU A 512 -11.71 -20.69 12.84
C LEU A 512 -10.52 -20.20 13.69
N SER A 513 -9.43 -19.75 13.07
CA SER A 513 -8.30 -19.05 13.72
C SER A 513 -8.76 -17.83 14.52
N THR A 514 -9.66 -17.01 13.95
CA THR A 514 -10.17 -15.81 14.63
C THR A 514 -11.00 -16.18 15.86
N ARG A 515 -11.87 -17.19 15.74
CA ARG A 515 -12.70 -17.71 16.85
C ARG A 515 -11.85 -18.35 17.95
N LEU A 516 -10.92 -19.22 17.58
CA LEU A 516 -10.00 -19.90 18.50
C LEU A 516 -9.14 -18.90 19.29
N LYS A 517 -8.66 -17.84 18.64
CA LYS A 517 -7.94 -16.75 19.33
C LYS A 517 -8.81 -16.00 20.32
N SER A 518 -10.05 -15.65 19.97
CA SER A 518 -10.97 -15.00 20.90
C SER A 518 -11.29 -15.88 22.11
N TRP A 519 -11.61 -17.15 21.88
CA TRP A 519 -11.87 -18.14 22.94
C TRP A 519 -10.65 -18.35 23.85
N GLY A 520 -9.48 -18.64 23.28
CA GLY A 520 -8.26 -18.89 24.05
C GLY A 520 -7.76 -17.66 24.80
N THR A 521 -8.04 -16.44 24.31
CA THR A 521 -7.74 -15.20 25.05
C THR A 521 -8.72 -14.98 26.20
N ALA A 522 -10.01 -15.25 26.00
CA ALA A 522 -11.04 -15.10 27.04
C ALA A 522 -10.86 -16.11 28.18
N ASN A 523 -10.50 -17.35 27.83
CA ASN A 523 -10.39 -18.49 28.75
C ASN A 523 -8.95 -18.74 29.27
N GLY A 524 -8.07 -17.73 29.17
CA GLY A 524 -6.71 -17.77 29.75
C GLY A 524 -5.76 -18.82 29.15
N ARG A 525 -6.04 -19.35 27.95
CA ARG A 525 -5.32 -20.48 27.34
C ARG A 525 -4.02 -20.11 26.61
N PHE A 526 -3.63 -18.83 26.63
CA PHE A 526 -2.36 -18.35 26.06
C PHE A 526 -1.59 -17.56 27.12
N SER A 527 -0.41 -18.02 27.52
CA SER A 527 0.48 -17.32 28.44
C SER A 527 0.97 -15.99 27.86
N SER A 528 1.12 -14.97 28.72
CA SER A 528 1.71 -13.68 28.33
C SER A 528 3.16 -13.81 27.83
N SER A 529 3.85 -14.91 28.18
CA SER A 529 5.18 -15.26 27.66
C SER A 529 5.19 -15.65 26.18
N GLN A 530 4.05 -16.00 25.57
CA GLN A 530 3.93 -16.27 24.13
C GLN A 530 3.37 -15.05 23.41
N LYS A 531 4.13 -14.49 22.46
CA LYS A 531 3.67 -13.34 21.65
C LYS A 531 3.82 -13.51 20.14
N GLY A 532 4.30 -14.66 19.69
CA GLY A 532 4.25 -15.06 18.28
C GLY A 532 2.81 -15.27 17.83
N PHE A 533 2.44 -14.75 16.64
CA PHE A 533 1.13 -14.90 15.98
C PHE A 533 -0.14 -14.43 16.73
N LEU A 534 -0.03 -14.07 18.01
CA LEU A 534 -1.06 -13.47 18.86
C LEU A 534 -1.12 -11.94 18.65
N SER A 535 -2.09 -11.29 19.29
CA SER A 535 -2.43 -9.87 19.03
C SER A 535 -1.67 -8.88 19.93
N PHE A 536 -0.35 -9.06 20.05
CA PHE A 536 0.62 -8.23 20.78
C PHE A 536 1.63 -7.58 19.82
N GLU A 537 2.42 -6.61 20.29
CA GLU A 537 3.61 -6.11 19.55
C GLU A 537 4.87 -6.91 19.95
N GLY A 538 4.73 -8.25 19.99
CA GLY A 538 5.63 -9.19 20.68
C GLY A 538 7.13 -8.97 20.48
N CYS A 539 7.59 -8.76 19.23
CA CYS A 539 9.00 -8.52 18.94
C CYS A 539 9.57 -7.30 19.67
N PHE A 540 8.77 -6.23 19.81
CA PHE A 540 9.18 -5.01 20.51
C PHE A 540 8.97 -5.13 22.02
N GLU A 541 7.90 -5.79 22.45
CA GLU A 541 7.61 -6.04 23.87
C GLU A 541 8.69 -6.92 24.53
N HIS A 542 9.09 -8.03 23.89
CA HIS A 542 10.14 -8.92 24.42
C HIS A 542 11.52 -8.27 24.37
N ASN A 543 11.87 -7.60 23.27
CA ASN A 543 13.11 -6.83 23.23
C ASN A 543 13.13 -5.69 24.26
N PHE A 544 12.01 -5.05 24.58
CA PHE A 544 11.96 -4.06 25.66
C PHE A 544 12.25 -4.67 27.03
N VAL A 545 11.59 -5.77 27.41
CA VAL A 545 11.84 -6.47 28.68
C VAL A 545 13.28 -6.94 28.78
N LEU A 546 13.79 -7.65 27.76
CA LEU A 546 15.16 -8.18 27.73
C LEU A 546 16.22 -7.06 27.80
N GLN A 547 15.99 -5.95 27.08
CA GLN A 547 16.90 -4.81 27.10
C GLN A 547 16.87 -4.04 28.41
N GLU A 548 15.74 -3.97 29.11
CA GLU A 548 15.68 -3.36 30.44
C GLU A 548 16.26 -4.27 31.53
N ALA A 549 16.12 -5.61 31.44
CA ALA A 549 16.83 -6.56 32.30
C ALA A 549 18.35 -6.34 32.22
N ILE A 550 18.89 -6.33 30.99
CA ILE A 550 20.31 -6.10 30.70
C ILE A 550 20.79 -4.69 31.13
N ARG A 551 19.89 -3.71 31.25
CA ARG A 551 20.20 -2.37 31.78
C ARG A 551 20.08 -2.30 33.30
N ASP A 552 19.23 -3.11 33.91
CA ASP A 552 18.98 -3.05 35.35
C ASP A 552 20.07 -3.78 36.14
N VAL A 553 20.52 -4.96 35.69
CA VAL A 553 21.70 -5.65 36.27
C VAL A 553 22.96 -4.76 36.23
N ARG A 554 23.15 -3.97 35.17
CA ARG A 554 24.26 -2.99 35.08
C ARG A 554 24.13 -1.80 36.04
N ARG A 555 22.91 -1.46 36.47
CA ARG A 555 22.63 -0.33 37.39
C ARG A 555 22.62 -0.76 38.86
N ARG A 556 21.97 -1.89 39.16
CA ARG A 556 21.77 -2.41 40.52
C ARG A 556 22.85 -3.39 40.98
N GLY A 557 23.59 -4.01 40.05
CA GLY A 557 24.46 -5.16 40.34
C GLY A 557 23.69 -6.48 40.26
N GLY A 558 24.26 -7.53 40.87
CA GLY A 558 23.72 -8.89 40.79
C GLY A 558 24.09 -9.60 39.49
N GLU A 559 23.45 -10.75 39.24
CA GLU A 559 23.66 -11.57 38.05
C GLU A 559 22.41 -11.59 37.15
N LEU A 560 22.62 -11.83 35.87
CA LEU A 560 21.59 -12.07 34.86
C LEU A 560 22.10 -13.13 33.89
N VAL A 561 21.44 -14.27 33.82
CA VAL A 561 21.67 -15.26 32.76
C VAL A 561 20.54 -15.15 31.75
N VAL A 562 20.88 -15.11 30.46
CA VAL A 562 19.92 -15.22 29.35
C VAL A 562 20.31 -16.42 28.49
N ALA A 563 19.33 -17.25 28.14
CA ALA A 563 19.51 -18.38 27.22
C ALA A 563 18.55 -18.24 26.04
N TRP A 564 19.09 -18.15 24.83
CA TRP A 564 18.33 -18.11 23.59
C TRP A 564 18.17 -19.51 23.02
N LEU A 565 16.93 -19.83 22.63
CA LEU A 565 16.49 -21.15 22.19
C LEU A 565 15.93 -21.05 20.76
N ASP A 566 16.34 -21.97 19.90
CA ASP A 566 15.77 -22.19 18.55
C ASP A 566 15.33 -23.65 18.47
N LEU A 567 14.10 -23.90 18.00
CA LEU A 567 13.52 -25.23 17.84
C LEU A 567 13.84 -25.85 16.48
N THR A 568 14.26 -27.12 16.48
CA THR A 568 14.61 -27.87 15.27
C THR A 568 13.37 -28.15 14.42
N SER A 569 13.23 -27.36 13.35
CA SER A 569 12.18 -27.46 12.33
C SER A 569 10.75 -27.44 12.90
N ALA A 570 10.52 -26.65 13.94
CA ALA A 570 9.35 -26.69 14.83
C ALA A 570 7.97 -26.82 14.13
N PHE A 571 7.78 -26.12 13.01
CA PHE A 571 6.52 -26.17 12.25
C PHE A 571 6.29 -27.49 11.50
N ASP A 572 7.35 -28.21 11.18
CA ASP A 572 7.30 -29.45 10.41
C ASP A 572 7.44 -30.70 11.30
N SER A 573 7.97 -30.55 12.53
CA SER A 573 8.29 -31.65 13.45
C SER A 573 7.21 -32.06 14.46
N ILE A 574 6.24 -31.22 14.80
CA ILE A 574 5.24 -31.55 15.85
C ILE A 574 4.37 -32.78 15.47
N PRO A 575 4.29 -33.83 16.31
CA PRO A 575 3.36 -34.95 16.17
C PRO A 575 1.88 -34.53 16.13
N HIS A 576 1.08 -35.17 15.26
CA HIS A 576 -0.37 -34.96 15.26
C HIS A 576 -1.05 -35.54 16.52
N SER A 577 -0.42 -36.52 17.18
CA SER A 577 -0.80 -37.01 18.52
C SER A 577 -0.68 -35.92 19.57
N SER A 578 0.47 -35.24 19.66
CA SER A 578 0.69 -34.08 20.55
C SER A 578 -0.30 -32.95 20.30
N ILE A 579 -0.64 -32.67 19.03
CA ILE A 579 -1.70 -31.69 18.69
C ILE A 579 -3.05 -32.11 19.28
N ARG A 580 -3.50 -33.35 19.06
CA ARG A 580 -4.79 -33.83 19.61
C ARG A 580 -4.81 -33.72 21.14
N ARG A 581 -3.74 -34.15 21.81
CA ARG A 581 -3.58 -34.13 23.27
C ARG A 581 -3.54 -32.72 23.84
N ALA A 582 -2.85 -31.77 23.20
CA ALA A 582 -2.85 -30.37 23.61
C ALA A 582 -4.23 -29.72 23.48
N LEU A 583 -4.95 -29.98 22.38
CA LEU A 583 -6.31 -29.44 22.18
C LEU A 583 -7.31 -30.02 23.21
N GLU A 584 -7.11 -31.26 23.64
CA GLU A 584 -7.88 -31.87 24.74
C GLU A 584 -7.50 -31.30 26.11
N GLY A 585 -6.21 -31.18 26.43
CA GLY A 585 -5.73 -30.62 27.71
C GLY A 585 -6.15 -29.17 27.96
N HIS A 586 -6.30 -28.35 26.91
CA HIS A 586 -6.88 -27.00 27.02
C HIS A 586 -8.42 -26.98 27.15
N GLY A 587 -9.09 -28.13 27.12
CA GLY A 587 -10.54 -28.24 27.23
C GLY A 587 -11.29 -27.71 26.00
N LEU A 588 -10.78 -27.91 24.77
CA LEU A 588 -11.55 -27.53 23.58
C LEU A 588 -12.78 -28.44 23.39
N PRO A 589 -13.94 -27.87 23.00
CA PRO A 589 -15.14 -28.64 22.70
C PRO A 589 -14.92 -29.70 21.60
N LEU A 590 -15.52 -30.88 21.78
CA LEU A 590 -15.23 -32.07 20.96
C LEU A 590 -15.39 -31.83 19.45
N ARG A 591 -16.46 -31.15 19.02
CA ARG A 591 -16.68 -30.71 17.62
C ARG A 591 -15.49 -29.96 17.03
N VAL A 592 -14.89 -29.07 17.81
CA VAL A 592 -13.76 -28.25 17.37
C VAL A 592 -12.52 -29.13 17.21
N ARG A 593 -12.33 -30.10 18.11
CA ARG A 593 -11.26 -31.11 18.01
C ARG A 593 -11.42 -32.00 16.78
N HIS A 594 -12.63 -32.48 16.48
CA HIS A 594 -12.94 -33.24 15.25
C HIS A 594 -12.71 -32.43 13.97
N VAL A 595 -13.23 -31.21 13.89
CA VAL A 595 -13.03 -30.33 12.71
C VAL A 595 -11.54 -30.02 12.51
N ILE A 596 -10.77 -29.78 13.57
CA ILE A 596 -9.32 -29.58 13.44
C ILE A 596 -8.61 -30.86 13.01
N ALA A 597 -8.97 -32.03 13.56
CA ALA A 597 -8.40 -33.31 13.16
C ALA A 597 -8.66 -33.63 11.68
N SER A 598 -9.87 -33.38 11.17
CA SER A 598 -10.19 -33.59 9.75
C SER A 598 -9.44 -32.63 8.82
N LEU A 599 -9.11 -31.40 9.27
CA LEU A 599 -8.20 -30.50 8.56
C LEU A 599 -6.73 -30.98 8.54
N TYR A 600 -6.37 -32.00 9.32
CA TYR A 600 -5.02 -32.57 9.40
C TYR A 600 -4.93 -34.02 8.89
N SER A 601 -6.06 -34.71 8.70
CA SER A 601 -6.12 -36.00 8.02
C SER A 601 -5.80 -35.89 6.51
N ASN A 602 -5.24 -36.95 5.92
CA ASN A 602 -5.04 -37.14 4.48
C ASN A 602 -4.37 -35.94 3.75
N MET A 603 -3.50 -35.21 4.45
CA MET A 603 -2.77 -34.08 3.89
C MET A 603 -1.73 -34.52 2.87
N THR A 604 -1.66 -33.83 1.74
CA THR A 604 -0.67 -34.10 0.68
C THR A 604 -0.08 -32.82 0.10
N THR A 605 1.21 -32.85 -0.28
CA THR A 605 1.84 -31.76 -1.03
C THR A 605 2.78 -32.26 -2.11
N SER A 606 2.81 -31.56 -3.25
CA SER A 606 3.83 -31.76 -4.29
C SER A 606 4.81 -30.59 -4.30
N VAL A 607 6.11 -30.87 -4.23
CA VAL A 607 7.16 -29.85 -4.18
C VAL A 607 7.63 -29.53 -5.59
N ARG A 608 7.68 -28.23 -5.95
CA ARG A 608 8.02 -27.79 -7.30
C ARG A 608 9.43 -27.18 -7.40
N VAL A 609 10.21 -27.72 -8.32
CA VAL A 609 11.59 -27.35 -8.69
C VAL A 609 11.67 -26.92 -10.16
N ALA A 610 12.87 -26.75 -10.71
CA ALA A 610 13.08 -26.36 -12.10
C ALA A 610 12.81 -27.49 -13.10
N SER A 611 13.05 -28.76 -12.71
CA SER A 611 12.82 -29.95 -13.52
C SER A 611 11.36 -30.43 -13.55
N GLY A 612 10.54 -30.06 -12.55
CA GLY A 612 9.15 -30.51 -12.45
C GLY A 612 8.55 -30.32 -11.05
N SER A 613 7.60 -31.19 -10.71
CA SER A 613 7.08 -31.37 -9.34
C SER A 613 7.27 -32.81 -8.89
N THR A 614 7.42 -33.03 -7.59
CA THR A 614 7.44 -34.38 -6.97
C THR A 614 6.09 -35.07 -7.12
N ALA A 615 6.04 -36.37 -6.80
CA ALA A 615 4.79 -37.04 -6.43
C ALA A 615 4.10 -36.33 -5.25
N PRO A 616 2.81 -36.62 -4.98
CA PRO A 616 2.16 -36.19 -3.74
C PRO A 616 2.80 -36.87 -2.53
N ILE A 617 3.43 -36.07 -1.67
CA ILE A 617 4.03 -36.51 -0.41
C ILE A 617 2.97 -36.35 0.68
N HIS A 618 2.68 -37.41 1.44
CA HIS A 618 1.79 -37.38 2.59
C HIS A 618 2.42 -36.60 3.75
N ILE A 619 1.60 -35.91 4.55
CA ILE A 619 2.05 -35.10 5.69
C ILE A 619 1.47 -35.68 6.98
N GLU A 620 2.31 -36.41 7.71
CA GLU A 620 1.96 -37.21 8.88
C GLU A 620 2.54 -36.62 10.19
N SER A 621 3.54 -35.74 10.09
CA SER A 621 3.93 -34.79 11.14
C SER A 621 3.76 -33.33 10.72
N GLY A 622 3.82 -32.42 11.69
CA GLY A 622 3.89 -30.98 11.48
C GLY A 622 2.55 -30.29 11.19
N VAL A 623 2.62 -28.96 11.05
CA VAL A 623 1.50 -28.07 10.79
C VAL A 623 1.66 -27.35 9.45
N ARG A 624 0.55 -27.17 8.72
CA ARG A 624 0.57 -26.64 7.34
C ARG A 624 1.19 -25.23 7.25
N GLN A 625 2.47 -25.12 6.84
CA GLN A 625 3.12 -23.82 6.63
C GLN A 625 2.33 -22.94 5.63
N GLY A 626 1.80 -21.80 6.10
CA GLY A 626 0.97 -20.89 5.31
C GLY A 626 -0.55 -21.07 5.47
N CYS A 627 -1.00 -22.06 6.25
CA CYS A 627 -2.38 -22.12 6.74
C CYS A 627 -2.60 -21.06 7.85
N PRO A 628 -3.71 -20.30 7.86
CA PRO A 628 -3.96 -19.30 8.91
C PRO A 628 -4.18 -19.85 10.32
N LEU A 629 -4.62 -21.10 10.47
CA LEU A 629 -4.93 -21.74 11.76
C LEU A 629 -3.73 -22.43 12.41
N SER A 630 -2.80 -22.93 11.59
CA SER A 630 -1.66 -23.72 12.03
C SER A 630 -0.73 -23.05 13.06
N PRO A 631 -0.46 -21.73 13.02
CA PRO A 631 0.30 -21.05 14.08
C PRO A 631 -0.42 -21.00 15.44
N ASP A 632 -1.74 -21.15 15.43
CA ASP A 632 -2.56 -21.02 16.65
C ASP A 632 -2.61 -22.37 17.36
N ILE A 633 -2.72 -23.45 16.59
CA ILE A 633 -2.51 -24.84 17.03
C ILE A 633 -1.07 -25.02 17.52
N PHE A 634 -0.08 -24.50 16.80
CA PHE A 634 1.32 -24.49 17.24
C PHE A 634 1.46 -23.83 18.61
N ASN A 635 0.94 -22.61 18.79
CA ASN A 635 1.00 -21.92 20.07
C ASN A 635 0.33 -22.70 21.21
N LEU A 636 -0.87 -23.29 21.00
CA LEU A 636 -1.51 -24.14 22.01
C LEU A 636 -0.69 -25.40 22.32
N THR A 637 0.06 -25.95 21.35
CA THR A 637 0.92 -27.11 21.60
C THR A 637 2.20 -26.71 22.35
N ILE A 638 2.75 -25.52 22.12
CA ILE A 638 3.93 -24.98 22.83
C ILE A 638 3.57 -24.43 24.23
N GLU A 639 2.33 -23.98 24.45
CA GLU A 639 1.81 -23.51 25.75
C GLU A 639 2.07 -24.54 26.87
N VAL A 640 2.06 -25.82 26.51
CA VAL A 640 2.45 -26.98 27.33
C VAL A 640 3.82 -26.78 28.01
N LEU A 641 4.84 -26.41 27.23
CA LEU A 641 6.19 -26.09 27.72
C LEU A 641 6.19 -24.83 28.59
N LEU A 642 5.43 -23.81 28.18
CA LEU A 642 5.40 -22.50 28.85
C LEU A 642 4.76 -22.56 30.24
N ARG A 643 3.71 -23.37 30.42
CA ARG A 643 3.13 -23.66 31.74
C ARG A 643 4.11 -24.38 32.66
N GLY A 644 4.91 -25.30 32.12
CA GLY A 644 6.02 -25.94 32.83
C GLY A 644 7.04 -24.93 33.37
N LEU A 645 7.46 -23.98 32.53
CA LEU A 645 8.35 -22.88 32.96
C LEU A 645 7.68 -21.93 33.97
N ALA A 646 6.39 -21.64 33.81
CA ALA A 646 5.64 -20.75 34.70
C ALA A 646 5.38 -21.34 36.10
N GLY A 647 5.41 -22.67 36.25
CA GLY A 647 5.33 -23.35 37.55
C GLY A 647 6.60 -23.24 38.40
N LEU A 648 7.72 -22.77 37.84
CA LEU A 648 8.98 -22.57 38.56
C LEU A 648 9.08 -21.16 39.16
N ASN A 649 9.56 -21.04 40.40
CA ASN A 649 9.93 -19.76 41.02
C ASN A 649 11.31 -19.25 40.54
N GLU A 650 11.66 -19.53 39.28
CA GLU A 650 12.92 -19.17 38.64
C GLU A 650 12.69 -18.07 37.60
N GLY A 651 13.58 -17.10 37.50
CA GLY A 651 13.45 -16.02 36.52
C GLY A 651 14.07 -14.71 36.97
N TYR A 652 14.35 -13.78 36.06
CA TYR A 652 14.93 -12.49 36.43
C TYR A 652 13.85 -11.51 36.95
N VAL A 653 14.13 -10.80 38.05
CA VAL A 653 13.17 -9.87 38.68
C VAL A 653 13.37 -8.42 38.20
N LEU A 654 12.35 -7.85 37.58
CA LEU A 654 12.31 -6.45 37.13
C LEU A 654 11.15 -5.71 37.80
N GLU A 655 11.48 -4.62 38.52
CA GLU A 655 10.50 -3.75 39.20
C GLU A 655 9.47 -4.52 40.04
N GLY A 656 9.94 -5.54 40.77
CA GLY A 656 9.11 -6.40 41.64
C GLY A 656 8.41 -7.56 40.94
N ARG A 657 8.53 -7.71 39.61
CA ARG A 657 7.92 -8.82 38.85
C ARG A 657 8.97 -9.76 38.26
N ARG A 658 8.82 -11.06 38.47
CA ARG A 658 9.68 -12.11 37.90
C ARG A 658 9.33 -12.36 36.42
N TYR A 659 10.34 -12.51 35.57
CA TYR A 659 10.24 -12.86 34.15
C TYR A 659 11.15 -14.05 33.86
N ASN A 660 10.58 -15.18 33.46
CA ASN A 660 11.28 -16.44 33.22
C ASN A 660 11.53 -16.72 31.72
N SER A 661 10.60 -16.29 30.86
CA SER A 661 10.48 -16.75 29.47
C SER A 661 9.87 -15.68 28.56
N LEU A 662 10.40 -15.54 27.35
CA LEU A 662 9.99 -14.59 26.31
C LEU A 662 9.99 -15.32 24.95
N PHE A 663 8.88 -15.97 24.61
CA PHE A 663 8.74 -16.76 23.37
C PHE A 663 7.99 -15.99 22.26
N TYR A 664 8.55 -16.03 21.06
CA TYR A 664 7.91 -15.55 19.84
C TYR A 664 7.77 -16.72 18.86
N ALA A 665 6.73 -17.53 19.08
CA ALA A 665 6.53 -18.84 18.48
C ALA A 665 7.71 -19.79 18.77
N ASP A 666 8.55 -20.05 17.77
CA ASP A 666 9.71 -20.94 17.81
C ASP A 666 11.02 -20.28 18.29
N ASP A 667 11.10 -18.94 18.28
CA ASP A 667 12.21 -18.18 18.88
C ASP A 667 11.97 -17.98 20.39
N GLY A 668 12.77 -18.64 21.24
CA GLY A 668 12.69 -18.52 22.71
C GLY A 668 13.83 -17.70 23.32
N ALA A 669 13.55 -17.01 24.43
CA ALA A 669 14.57 -16.50 25.34
C ALA A 669 14.16 -16.74 26.81
N LEU A 670 14.99 -17.44 27.57
CA LEU A 670 14.87 -17.60 29.02
C LEU A 670 15.71 -16.54 29.73
N LEU A 671 15.28 -16.14 30.93
CA LEU A 671 16.01 -15.23 31.81
C LEU A 671 16.07 -15.82 33.22
N ALA A 672 17.20 -15.68 33.91
CA ALA A 672 17.36 -16.06 35.32
C ALA A 672 18.19 -15.03 36.10
N ASP A 673 17.99 -14.99 37.41
CA ASP A 673 18.77 -14.25 38.40
C ASP A 673 20.05 -14.99 38.86
N SER A 674 20.22 -16.25 38.45
CA SER A 674 21.34 -17.13 38.82
C SER A 674 21.63 -18.20 37.75
N PRO A 675 22.87 -18.73 37.68
CA PRO A 675 23.19 -19.91 36.85
C PRO A 675 22.37 -21.15 37.24
N GLU A 676 22.14 -21.36 38.53
CA GLU A 676 21.40 -22.50 39.07
C GLU A 676 19.92 -22.44 38.67
N GLY A 677 19.30 -21.26 38.71
CA GLY A 677 17.96 -21.04 38.17
C GLY A 677 17.87 -21.23 36.66
N MET A 678 18.90 -20.83 35.90
CA MET A 678 18.95 -21.08 34.46
C MET A 678 19.02 -22.59 34.13
N ARG A 679 19.77 -23.40 34.89
CA ARG A 679 19.79 -24.86 34.68
C ARG A 679 18.41 -25.47 34.89
N ARG A 680 17.70 -25.11 35.97
CA ARG A 680 16.32 -25.57 36.22
C ARG A 680 15.33 -25.14 35.13
N LEU A 681 15.47 -23.93 34.59
CA LEU A 681 14.66 -23.45 33.46
C LEU A 681 14.97 -24.21 32.15
N LEU A 682 16.24 -24.55 31.88
CA LEU A 682 16.64 -25.36 30.72
C LEU A 682 16.12 -26.80 30.83
N GLU A 683 16.28 -27.44 31.99
CA GLU A 683 15.76 -28.79 32.28
C GLU A 683 14.23 -28.87 32.09
N ALA A 684 13.49 -27.87 32.56
CA ALA A 684 12.04 -27.78 32.36
C ALA A 684 11.66 -27.50 30.89
N ALA A 685 12.44 -26.68 30.17
CA ALA A 685 12.23 -26.45 28.74
C ALA A 685 12.47 -27.72 27.91
N GLU A 686 13.51 -28.51 28.22
CA GLU A 686 13.78 -29.80 27.60
C GLU A 686 12.68 -30.83 27.89
N SER A 687 12.22 -30.92 29.13
CA SER A 687 11.13 -31.81 29.53
C SER A 687 9.82 -31.48 28.79
N GLY A 688 9.45 -30.19 28.74
CA GLY A 688 8.28 -29.73 27.99
C GLY A 688 8.40 -29.92 26.48
N ALA A 689 9.59 -29.74 25.90
CA ALA A 689 9.85 -29.98 24.48
C ALA A 689 9.71 -31.46 24.13
N ARG A 690 10.29 -32.36 24.95
CA ARG A 690 10.25 -33.81 24.75
C ARG A 690 8.83 -34.38 24.83
N ALA A 691 8.04 -33.96 25.82
CA ALA A 691 6.63 -34.35 25.94
C ALA A 691 5.79 -33.93 24.71
N VAL A 692 6.10 -32.79 24.11
CA VAL A 692 5.46 -32.31 22.86
C VAL A 692 5.98 -33.04 21.62
N GLY A 693 7.13 -33.72 21.68
CA GLY A 693 7.76 -34.39 20.54
C GLY A 693 8.59 -33.45 19.66
N ILE A 694 9.24 -32.45 20.27
CA ILE A 694 10.11 -31.48 19.60
C ILE A 694 11.47 -31.34 20.30
N GLU A 695 12.46 -30.84 19.55
CA GLU A 695 13.84 -30.71 19.99
C GLU A 695 14.34 -29.28 19.75
N PHE A 696 15.32 -28.84 20.54
CA PHE A 696 16.05 -27.60 20.28
C PHE A 696 17.16 -27.81 19.24
N ASN A 697 17.86 -26.74 18.90
CA ASN A 697 19.01 -26.77 18.00
C ASN A 697 20.27 -26.23 18.72
N PRO A 698 21.05 -27.09 19.41
CA PRO A 698 22.20 -26.66 20.19
C PRO A 698 23.21 -25.79 19.43
N SER A 699 23.36 -26.00 18.11
CA SER A 699 24.28 -25.23 17.26
C SER A 699 23.86 -23.77 17.02
N LYS A 700 22.59 -23.44 17.29
CA LYS A 700 22.04 -22.08 17.23
C LYS A 700 21.75 -21.52 18.62
N CYS A 701 21.43 -22.37 19.59
CA CYS A 701 21.21 -21.97 20.97
C CYS A 701 22.47 -21.30 21.56
N ALA A 702 22.27 -20.25 22.35
CA ALA A 702 23.36 -19.47 22.93
C ALA A 702 22.99 -18.96 24.32
N THR A 703 23.99 -18.65 25.13
CA THR A 703 23.82 -18.07 26.46
C THR A 703 24.67 -16.81 26.63
N ILE A 704 24.25 -15.91 27.51
CA ILE A 704 25.15 -14.93 28.11
C ILE A 704 24.88 -14.89 29.61
N HIS A 705 25.95 -15.02 30.41
CA HIS A 705 25.91 -14.78 31.85
C HIS A 705 26.56 -13.42 32.12
N ILE A 706 25.78 -12.45 32.58
CA ILE A 706 26.21 -11.08 32.87
C ILE A 706 26.27 -10.89 34.39
N VAL A 707 27.42 -10.46 34.90
CA VAL A 707 27.55 -9.97 36.29
C VAL A 707 27.62 -8.44 36.27
N GLY A 708 26.79 -7.77 37.06
CA GLY A 708 26.72 -6.31 37.14
C GLY A 708 27.73 -5.67 38.12
N GLY A 709 27.71 -4.34 38.19
CA GLY A 709 28.55 -3.56 39.11
C GLY A 709 29.86 -3.04 38.51
N ARG A 710 30.74 -2.47 39.35
CA ARG A 710 32.06 -1.97 38.93
C ARG A 710 32.97 -3.15 38.58
N GLY A 711 33.46 -3.22 37.35
CA GLY A 711 34.19 -4.39 36.84
C GLY A 711 33.30 -5.58 36.45
N GLY A 712 31.98 -5.36 36.35
CA GLY A 712 31.04 -6.34 35.81
C GLY A 712 31.16 -6.53 34.30
N GLY A 713 30.88 -7.75 33.82
CA GLY A 713 31.01 -8.18 32.44
C GLY A 713 30.41 -9.57 32.20
N ALA A 714 30.51 -10.06 30.97
CA ALA A 714 30.13 -11.41 30.60
C ALA A 714 31.07 -12.45 31.24
N ARG A 715 30.51 -13.58 31.70
CA ARG A 715 31.24 -14.73 32.24
C ARG A 715 31.22 -15.88 31.24
N PRO A 716 32.31 -16.65 31.09
CA PRO A 716 32.38 -17.83 30.22
C PRO A 716 31.66 -19.05 30.84
N THR A 717 30.47 -18.84 31.42
CA THR A 717 29.68 -19.91 32.03
C THR A 717 28.99 -20.71 30.93
N VAL A 718 29.47 -21.94 30.70
CA VAL A 718 28.85 -22.87 29.76
C VAL A 718 27.61 -23.50 30.40
N PHE A 719 26.55 -23.60 29.62
CA PHE A 719 25.32 -24.34 29.92
C PHE A 719 25.13 -25.39 28.85
N ASN A 720 24.50 -26.51 29.20
CA ASN A 720 24.15 -27.57 28.26
C ASN A 720 22.67 -27.48 27.91
N ILE A 721 22.33 -27.90 26.69
CA ILE A 721 20.97 -28.19 26.26
C ILE A 721 20.95 -29.51 25.49
N GLN A 722 20.08 -30.44 25.89
CA GLN A 722 20.03 -31.82 25.39
C GLN A 722 21.41 -32.49 25.45
N GLY A 723 22.09 -32.33 26.60
CA GLY A 723 23.46 -32.82 26.83
C GLY A 723 24.58 -32.12 26.04
N THR A 724 24.25 -31.18 25.14
CA THR A 724 25.20 -30.51 24.25
C THR A 724 25.54 -29.10 24.76
N PRO A 725 26.81 -28.68 24.83
CA PRO A 725 27.18 -27.34 25.30
C PRO A 725 26.69 -26.24 24.35
N MET A 726 26.03 -25.23 24.92
CA MET A 726 25.56 -24.02 24.22
C MET A 726 26.72 -23.02 24.04
N ARG A 727 26.64 -22.16 23.02
CA ARG A 727 27.61 -21.07 22.85
C ARG A 727 27.41 -19.99 23.92
N ALA A 728 28.34 -19.90 24.87
CA ALA A 728 28.46 -18.74 25.75
C ALA A 728 29.03 -17.53 24.97
N LEU A 729 28.36 -16.38 25.05
CA LEU A 729 28.77 -15.13 24.41
C LEU A 729 29.73 -14.31 25.29
N ALA A 730 30.77 -13.75 24.67
CA ALA A 730 31.67 -12.78 25.31
C ALA A 730 31.11 -11.35 25.26
N ASP A 731 31.82 -10.42 25.92
CA ASP A 731 31.38 -9.03 26.12
C ASP A 731 30.97 -8.27 24.85
N GLU A 732 31.74 -8.42 23.77
CA GLU A 732 31.48 -7.75 22.49
C GLU A 732 30.58 -8.56 21.54
N GLU A 733 30.20 -9.79 21.92
CA GLU A 733 29.38 -10.67 21.09
C GLU A 733 27.86 -10.42 21.25
N ALA A 734 27.11 -10.76 20.19
CA ALA A 734 25.67 -10.52 20.10
C ALA A 734 24.90 -11.76 19.63
N TYR A 735 23.73 -11.98 20.22
CA TYR A 735 22.68 -12.81 19.64
C TYR A 735 21.69 -11.95 18.83
N GLU A 736 21.24 -12.41 17.67
CA GLU A 736 20.24 -11.71 16.85
C GLU A 736 18.81 -12.11 17.25
N HIS A 737 18.38 -11.72 18.46
CA HIS A 737 17.04 -12.07 18.96
C HIS A 737 15.96 -11.28 18.22
N LEU A 738 15.09 -11.97 17.49
CA LEU A 738 13.98 -11.39 16.70
C LEU A 738 14.42 -10.28 15.73
N GLY A 739 15.65 -10.36 15.20
CA GLY A 739 16.23 -9.34 14.30
C GLY A 739 16.87 -8.15 15.01
N ILE A 740 17.14 -8.23 16.32
CA ILE A 740 17.81 -7.18 17.10
C ILE A 740 19.06 -7.75 17.81
N PRO A 741 20.28 -7.23 17.52
CA PRO A 741 21.48 -7.61 18.25
C PRO A 741 21.37 -7.30 19.75
N THR A 742 21.55 -8.33 20.58
CA THR A 742 21.52 -8.25 22.04
C THR A 742 22.75 -8.95 22.63
N GLY A 743 23.41 -8.28 23.58
CA GLY A 743 24.65 -8.73 24.23
C GLY A 743 25.10 -7.68 25.26
N TYR A 744 26.34 -7.76 25.76
CA TYR A 744 26.81 -6.83 26.79
C TYR A 744 27.26 -5.48 26.21
N GLN A 745 28.40 -5.39 25.51
CA GLN A 745 28.96 -4.13 25.01
C GLN A 745 28.54 -3.79 23.56
N VAL A 746 27.64 -4.60 22.97
CA VAL A 746 27.17 -4.54 21.58
C VAL A 746 26.53 -3.19 21.22
N ARG A 747 27.10 -2.48 20.24
CA ARG A 747 26.39 -1.40 19.53
C ARG A 747 25.34 -1.98 18.59
N GLN A 748 24.08 -1.63 18.81
CA GLN A 748 22.95 -2.16 18.01
C GLN A 748 22.80 -1.53 16.62
N THR A 749 23.77 -0.74 16.15
CA THR A 749 23.72 -0.04 14.85
C THR A 749 23.89 -1.03 13.70
N PRO A 750 22.90 -1.20 12.81
CA PRO A 750 22.92 -2.23 11.76
C PRO A 750 23.72 -1.75 10.53
N VAL A 751 25.04 -1.62 10.69
CA VAL A 751 25.93 -1.04 9.67
C VAL A 751 25.81 -1.78 8.32
N GLY A 752 25.78 -3.12 8.35
CA GLY A 752 25.53 -3.95 7.17
C GLY A 752 24.21 -3.62 6.47
N THR A 753 23.08 -3.71 7.19
CA THR A 753 21.74 -3.42 6.63
C THR A 753 21.62 -2.03 6.01
N VAL A 754 22.35 -1.04 6.54
CA VAL A 754 22.36 0.33 5.99
C VAL A 754 23.28 0.47 4.77
N ARG A 755 24.45 -0.18 4.75
CA ARG A 755 25.28 -0.31 3.53
C ARG A 755 24.46 -0.98 2.41
N ASP A 756 23.86 -2.12 2.71
CA ASP A 756 23.10 -2.93 1.75
C ASP A 756 21.86 -2.16 1.23
N LEU A 757 21.25 -1.31 2.07
CA LEU A 757 20.19 -0.39 1.67
C LEU A 757 20.68 0.72 0.73
N LEU A 758 21.88 1.27 0.94
CA LEU A 758 22.49 2.27 0.06
C LEU A 758 22.90 1.66 -1.29
N GLU A 759 23.41 0.42 -1.28
CA GLU A 759 23.66 -0.37 -2.50
C GLU A 759 22.36 -0.66 -3.26
N ASP A 760 21.31 -1.13 -2.59
CA ASP A 760 20.00 -1.34 -3.21
C ASP A 760 19.39 -0.02 -3.73
N ALA A 761 19.60 1.10 -3.04
CA ALA A 761 19.18 2.42 -3.52
C ALA A 761 19.96 2.84 -4.78
N LYS A 762 21.24 2.46 -4.90
CA LYS A 762 22.04 2.61 -6.12
C LYS A 762 21.54 1.70 -7.24
N LYS A 763 21.25 0.42 -6.99
CA LYS A 763 20.63 -0.50 -7.98
C LYS A 763 19.31 0.06 -8.53
N ILE A 764 18.46 0.63 -7.66
CA ILE A 764 17.25 1.36 -8.08
C ILE A 764 17.60 2.62 -8.89
N GLY A 765 18.65 3.35 -8.50
CA GLY A 765 19.20 4.50 -9.22
C GLY A 765 19.70 4.19 -10.63
N ASP A 766 20.37 3.06 -10.83
CA ASP A 766 20.92 2.62 -12.12
C ASP A 766 19.85 1.95 -13.02
N SER A 767 18.74 1.46 -12.42
CA SER A 767 17.67 0.77 -13.14
C SER A 767 16.94 1.62 -14.20
N LEU A 768 16.28 0.96 -15.16
CA LEU A 768 15.44 1.61 -16.19
C LEU A 768 14.04 2.03 -15.68
N LEU A 769 13.80 2.08 -14.36
CA LEU A 769 12.59 2.66 -13.78
C LEU A 769 12.44 4.15 -14.11
N ALA A 770 11.21 4.66 -14.18
CA ALA A 770 10.98 6.09 -14.28
C ALA A 770 11.30 6.80 -12.93
N PRO A 771 11.73 8.08 -12.90
CA PRO A 771 12.15 8.75 -11.67
C PRO A 771 11.13 8.72 -10.52
N TRP A 772 9.84 8.90 -10.78
CA TRP A 772 8.78 8.77 -9.77
C TRP A 772 8.64 7.34 -9.24
N GLN A 773 8.98 6.32 -10.04
CA GLN A 773 9.03 4.93 -9.59
C GLN A 773 10.28 4.65 -8.75
N LYS A 774 11.41 5.32 -9.01
CA LYS A 774 12.61 5.22 -8.16
C LYS A 774 12.36 5.81 -6.77
N LEU A 775 11.72 6.98 -6.71
CA LEU A 775 11.29 7.60 -5.45
C LEU A 775 10.26 6.74 -4.71
N ASP A 776 9.21 6.26 -5.39
CA ASP A 776 8.21 5.35 -4.81
C ASP A 776 8.85 4.02 -4.35
N ALA A 777 9.86 3.51 -5.05
CA ALA A 777 10.56 2.29 -4.68
C ALA A 777 11.40 2.44 -3.41
N VAL A 778 12.22 3.49 -3.31
CA VAL A 778 13.02 3.81 -2.12
C VAL A 778 12.10 4.00 -0.91
N GLY A 779 11.07 4.85 -1.04
CA GLY A 779 10.15 5.16 0.05
C GLY A 779 9.22 4.02 0.47
N THR A 780 8.91 3.07 -0.42
CA THR A 780 8.00 1.94 -0.13
C THR A 780 8.73 0.65 0.28
N PHE A 781 9.96 0.40 -0.20
CA PHE A 781 10.61 -0.92 -0.07
C PHE A 781 12.05 -0.90 0.48
N LEU A 782 12.71 0.26 0.53
CA LEU A 782 14.07 0.37 1.07
C LEU A 782 14.07 1.04 2.45
N LEU A 783 13.64 2.30 2.58
CA LEU A 783 13.63 3.01 3.86
C LEU A 783 12.86 2.25 4.96
N PRO A 784 11.68 1.64 4.69
CA PRO A 784 10.95 0.88 5.71
C PRO A 784 11.65 -0.40 6.21
N ARG A 785 12.76 -0.85 5.61
CA ARG A 785 13.58 -1.93 6.19
C ARG A 785 14.21 -1.50 7.52
N LEU A 786 14.46 -0.21 7.69
CA LEU A 786 15.01 0.35 8.93
C LEU A 786 13.93 0.66 9.96
N ASP A 787 12.63 0.72 9.61
CA ASP A 787 11.55 1.06 10.55
C ASP A 787 11.55 0.12 11.78
N PHE A 788 11.85 -1.16 11.60
CA PHE A 788 11.93 -2.13 12.70
C PHE A 788 13.09 -1.83 13.65
N ILE A 789 14.31 -1.68 13.10
CA ILE A 789 15.52 -1.48 13.89
C ILE A 789 15.50 -0.10 14.56
N MET A 790 14.99 0.95 13.88
CA MET A 790 14.76 2.28 14.45
C MET A 790 13.70 2.34 15.57
N GLN A 791 12.98 1.24 15.85
CA GLN A 791 12.06 1.15 16.99
C GLN A 791 12.71 0.43 18.18
N GLY A 792 13.34 -0.73 17.96
CA GLY A 792 13.85 -1.58 19.05
C GLY A 792 15.33 -1.39 19.41
N ALA A 793 16.15 -0.81 18.53
CA ALA A 793 17.59 -0.63 18.73
C ALA A 793 17.98 0.84 19.01
N THR A 794 19.11 1.04 19.69
CA THR A 794 19.74 2.37 19.80
C THR A 794 20.44 2.75 18.49
N MET A 795 20.04 3.87 17.88
CA MET A 795 20.69 4.42 16.68
C MET A 795 21.22 5.85 16.88
N GLU A 796 22.47 6.06 16.46
CA GLU A 796 23.13 7.37 16.43
C GLU A 796 22.50 8.27 15.33
N LYS A 797 22.20 9.54 15.65
CA LYS A 797 21.50 10.44 14.71
C LYS A 797 22.38 10.93 13.58
N GLU A 798 23.68 10.96 13.83
CA GLU A 798 24.76 11.35 12.94
C GLU A 798 24.81 10.38 11.75
N TYR A 799 24.69 9.09 12.05
CA TYR A 799 24.61 8.00 11.07
C TYR A 799 23.34 8.09 10.22
N LEU A 800 22.16 8.23 10.84
CA LEU A 800 20.89 8.44 10.12
C LEU A 800 20.94 9.69 9.22
N THR A 801 21.57 10.77 9.71
CA THR A 801 21.76 12.03 8.97
C THR A 801 22.71 11.85 7.77
N ALA A 802 23.69 10.96 7.85
CA ALA A 802 24.55 10.60 6.71
C ALA A 802 23.77 9.86 5.61
N VAL A 803 22.92 8.90 5.98
CA VAL A 803 22.01 8.21 5.04
C VAL A 803 21.03 9.21 4.41
N ASP A 804 20.46 10.11 5.21
CA ASP A 804 19.61 11.23 4.75
C ASP A 804 20.33 12.24 3.86
N ARG A 805 21.66 12.26 3.84
CA ARG A 805 22.47 13.07 2.92
C ARG A 805 22.63 12.33 1.58
N ALA A 806 22.88 11.02 1.63
CA ALA A 806 23.03 10.16 0.45
C ALA A 806 21.71 9.96 -0.33
N VAL A 807 20.64 9.53 0.34
CA VAL A 807 19.32 9.31 -0.27
C VAL A 807 18.76 10.59 -0.89
N ARG A 808 18.95 11.73 -0.23
CA ARG A 808 18.59 13.07 -0.74
C ARG A 808 19.37 13.48 -1.99
N ARG A 809 20.64 13.08 -2.10
CA ARG A 809 21.49 13.33 -3.29
C ARG A 809 20.93 12.57 -4.50
N LEU A 810 20.68 11.27 -4.34
CA LEU A 810 20.05 10.42 -5.36
C LEU A 810 18.65 10.92 -5.75
N ALA A 811 17.82 11.28 -4.78
CA ALA A 811 16.48 11.82 -5.04
C ALA A 811 16.52 13.13 -5.84
N LYS A 812 17.45 14.06 -5.53
CA LYS A 812 17.66 15.29 -6.31
C LYS A 812 18.11 14.98 -7.74
N GLU A 813 19.02 14.02 -7.92
CA GLU A 813 19.51 13.61 -9.22
C GLU A 813 18.39 13.06 -10.11
N TRP A 814 17.54 12.16 -9.58
CA TRP A 814 16.39 11.61 -10.32
C TRP A 814 15.32 12.66 -10.63
N LEU A 815 15.18 13.68 -9.77
CA LEU A 815 14.35 14.88 -10.03
C LEU A 815 15.00 15.90 -10.98
N TYR A 816 16.23 15.63 -11.46
CA TYR A 816 17.06 16.51 -12.29
C TYR A 816 17.31 17.90 -11.68
N LEU A 817 17.51 17.94 -10.35
CA LEU A 817 17.69 19.16 -9.57
C LEU A 817 19.18 19.45 -9.30
N PRO A 818 19.64 20.71 -9.49
CA PRO A 818 20.98 21.12 -9.04
C PRO A 818 21.07 21.12 -7.51
N GLN A 819 22.27 21.02 -6.93
CA GLN A 819 22.40 20.93 -5.47
C GLN A 819 21.83 22.15 -4.73
N ARG A 820 21.86 23.35 -5.33
CA ARG A 820 21.20 24.58 -4.83
C ARG A 820 19.66 24.54 -4.74
N ALA A 821 19.02 23.46 -5.22
CA ALA A 821 17.59 23.25 -5.09
C ALA A 821 17.19 22.94 -3.63
N SER A 822 16.02 23.41 -3.22
CA SER A 822 15.44 23.18 -1.90
C SER A 822 15.36 21.68 -1.58
N ALA A 823 15.95 21.25 -0.46
CA ALA A 823 15.94 19.85 -0.03
C ALA A 823 14.52 19.39 0.35
N GLU A 824 13.73 20.31 0.87
CA GLU A 824 12.37 20.12 1.35
C GLU A 824 11.40 19.67 0.26
N LEU A 825 11.74 19.84 -1.03
CA LEU A 825 10.98 19.26 -2.14
C LEU A 825 11.04 17.72 -2.14
N VAL A 826 12.14 17.12 -1.69
CA VAL A 826 12.28 15.65 -1.58
C VAL A 826 11.33 15.10 -0.51
N TYR A 827 11.16 15.85 0.58
CA TYR A 827 10.37 15.44 1.76
C TYR A 827 8.89 15.84 1.72
N LEU A 828 8.52 16.74 0.82
CA LEU A 828 7.12 17.13 0.62
C LEU A 828 6.34 15.97 -0.05
N PRO A 829 5.12 15.61 0.40
CA PRO A 829 4.32 14.55 -0.22
C PRO A 829 4.01 14.82 -1.71
N PRO A 830 3.85 13.78 -2.55
CA PRO A 830 3.57 13.97 -3.99
C PRO A 830 2.22 14.62 -4.25
N SER A 831 1.26 14.53 -3.33
CA SER A 831 -0.02 15.25 -3.40
C SER A 831 0.13 16.77 -3.24
N ARG A 832 1.20 17.24 -2.58
CA ARG A 832 1.51 18.66 -2.34
C ARG A 832 2.58 19.24 -3.27
N GLY A 833 3.32 18.39 -4.00
CA GLY A 833 4.26 18.81 -5.04
C GLY A 833 5.65 18.17 -5.01
N GLY A 834 5.94 17.27 -4.07
CA GLY A 834 7.31 16.76 -3.84
C GLY A 834 7.55 15.27 -4.07
N GLY A 835 8.70 14.79 -3.60
CA GLY A 835 9.19 13.42 -3.78
C GLY A 835 8.58 12.36 -2.86
N GLY A 836 8.03 12.76 -1.71
CA GLY A 836 7.34 11.85 -0.78
C GLY A 836 8.22 10.97 0.11
N LEU A 837 9.52 11.26 0.23
CA LEU A 837 10.37 10.62 1.23
C LEU A 837 10.19 11.32 2.60
N LEU A 838 10.72 10.74 3.67
CA LEU A 838 10.84 11.38 4.98
C LEU A 838 12.29 11.20 5.46
N PRO A 839 12.91 12.18 6.15
CA PRO A 839 14.23 11.98 6.72
C PRO A 839 14.21 10.85 7.76
N LEU A 840 15.16 9.92 7.67
CA LEU A 840 15.35 8.84 8.63
C LEU A 840 15.61 9.37 10.05
N ALA A 841 16.37 10.46 10.20
CA ALA A 841 16.61 11.07 11.52
C ALA A 841 15.31 11.61 12.17
N ASP A 842 14.34 12.08 11.36
CA ASP A 842 13.02 12.51 11.84
C ASP A 842 12.08 11.31 12.01
N LEU A 843 12.18 10.31 11.15
CA LEU A 843 11.40 9.09 11.21
C LEU A 843 11.73 8.27 12.46
N HIS A 844 13.00 8.18 12.85
CA HIS A 844 13.44 7.61 14.12
C HIS A 844 12.82 8.34 15.32
N ASP A 845 12.78 9.68 15.33
CA ASP A 845 12.09 10.44 16.40
C ASP A 845 10.58 10.09 16.46
N VAL A 846 9.92 10.02 15.31
CA VAL A 846 8.49 9.65 15.20
C VAL A 846 8.24 8.21 15.65
N LEU A 847 9.11 7.28 15.27
CA LEU A 847 9.01 5.87 15.62
C LEU A 847 9.30 5.62 17.11
N THR A 848 10.28 6.32 17.69
CA THR A 848 10.59 6.27 19.13
C THR A 848 9.36 6.66 19.94
N VAL A 849 8.76 7.82 19.65
CA VAL A 849 7.57 8.31 20.39
C VAL A 849 6.36 7.40 20.16
N ALA A 850 6.13 6.94 18.92
CA ALA A 850 5.01 6.05 18.63
C ALA A 850 5.20 4.64 19.23
N HIS A 851 6.44 4.17 19.43
CA HIS A 851 6.73 2.92 20.12
C HIS A 851 6.55 3.06 21.64
N SER A 852 7.11 4.10 22.27
CA SER A 852 6.91 4.34 23.71
C SER A 852 5.43 4.55 24.07
N TYR A 853 4.65 5.20 23.20
CA TYR A 853 3.20 5.35 23.39
C TYR A 853 2.45 4.00 23.30
N ARG A 854 2.94 3.04 22.51
CA ARG A 854 2.36 1.69 22.42
C ARG A 854 2.78 0.77 23.56
N LEU A 855 3.97 0.96 24.15
CA LEU A 855 4.36 0.27 25.39
C LEU A 855 3.52 0.72 26.59
N LEU A 856 3.27 2.03 26.73
CA LEU A 856 2.39 2.59 27.77
C LEU A 856 0.93 2.13 27.61
N ASN A 857 0.54 1.73 26.40
CA ASN A 857 -0.79 1.20 26.08
C ASN A 857 -0.70 -0.27 25.62
N ALA A 858 0.26 -1.01 26.16
CA ALA A 858 0.45 -2.42 25.85
C ALA A 858 -0.74 -3.26 26.31
N ARG A 859 -1.01 -4.34 25.59
CA ARG A 859 -2.07 -5.31 25.91
C ARG A 859 -1.66 -6.29 26.99
N ASP A 860 -0.37 -6.57 27.09
CA ASP A 860 0.19 -7.29 28.22
C ASP A 860 0.35 -6.34 29.42
N HIS A 861 -0.36 -6.65 30.49
CA HIS A 861 -0.31 -5.91 31.74
C HIS A 861 1.09 -5.93 32.39
N ALA A 862 1.88 -7.00 32.20
CA ALA A 862 3.24 -7.08 32.71
C ALA A 862 4.12 -6.00 32.08
N VAL A 863 4.12 -5.94 30.75
CA VAL A 863 4.87 -4.92 29.97
C VAL A 863 4.34 -3.52 30.24
N ARG A 864 3.02 -3.31 30.35
CA ARG A 864 2.44 -1.99 30.66
C ARG A 864 2.94 -1.49 32.03
N SER A 865 2.75 -2.26 33.09
CA SER A 865 3.16 -1.85 34.45
C SER A 865 4.67 -1.71 34.60
N LEU A 866 5.47 -2.55 33.93
CA LEU A 866 6.92 -2.36 33.84
C LEU A 866 7.26 -1.03 33.15
N THR A 867 6.60 -0.72 32.03
CA THR A 867 6.80 0.52 31.27
C THR A 867 6.48 1.76 32.11
N GLU A 868 5.37 1.73 32.84
CA GLU A 868 4.90 2.78 33.76
C GLU A 868 5.84 2.95 34.96
N ALA A 869 6.23 1.85 35.62
CA ALA A 869 7.17 1.87 36.74
C ALA A 869 8.54 2.44 36.33
N LEU A 870 9.09 1.98 35.21
CA LEU A 870 10.36 2.48 34.66
C LEU A 870 10.28 3.97 34.28
N LEU A 871 9.14 4.44 33.78
CA LEU A 871 8.91 5.86 33.47
C LEU A 871 8.84 6.70 34.75
N LYS A 872 8.09 6.25 35.76
CA LYS A 872 7.95 6.93 37.05
C LYS A 872 9.30 6.97 37.80
N ARG A 873 10.05 5.86 37.85
CA ARG A 873 11.44 5.79 38.36
C ARG A 873 12.33 6.79 37.63
N THR A 874 12.49 6.65 36.31
CA THR A 874 13.38 7.53 35.52
C THR A 874 13.03 9.02 35.61
N THR A 875 11.74 9.35 35.77
CA THR A 875 11.30 10.74 35.95
C THR A 875 11.61 11.24 37.36
N SER A 876 11.35 10.43 38.39
CA SER A 876 11.60 10.79 39.80
C SER A 876 13.11 10.96 40.07
N ASP A 877 13.92 9.99 39.60
CA ASP A 877 15.40 10.03 39.68
C ASP A 877 15.98 11.30 39.05
N ARG A 878 15.31 11.84 38.01
CA ARG A 878 15.75 13.04 37.29
C ARG A 878 15.19 14.33 37.88
N LEU A 879 14.19 14.27 38.75
CA LEU A 879 13.61 15.43 39.46
C LEU A 879 14.09 15.54 40.93
N GLY A 880 14.69 14.48 41.48
CA GLY A 880 15.07 14.43 42.90
C GLY A 880 13.88 14.26 43.87
N ARG A 881 12.69 13.95 43.35
CA ARG A 881 11.46 13.72 44.13
C ARG A 881 10.52 12.79 43.38
N SER A 882 9.52 12.24 44.07
CA SER A 882 8.43 11.47 43.45
C SER A 882 7.74 12.28 42.34
N ALA A 883 7.54 11.65 41.18
CA ALA A 883 6.91 12.25 40.00
C ALA A 883 5.42 11.87 39.87
N GLY A 884 4.56 12.88 39.73
CA GLY A 884 3.15 12.72 39.36
C GLY A 884 2.92 12.63 37.85
N GLY A 885 1.65 12.53 37.45
CA GLY A 885 1.27 12.43 36.02
C GLY A 885 1.69 13.65 35.18
N ASP A 886 1.52 14.87 35.70
CA ASP A 886 1.98 16.09 35.00
C ASP A 886 3.52 16.18 34.96
N ASP A 887 4.23 15.79 36.01
CA ASP A 887 5.71 15.73 36.01
C ASP A 887 6.23 14.84 34.88
N ILE A 888 5.59 13.69 34.68
CA ILE A 888 5.90 12.74 33.61
C ILE A 888 5.58 13.36 32.24
N ALA A 889 4.41 13.97 32.06
CA ALA A 889 4.03 14.65 30.82
C ALA A 889 4.98 15.81 30.47
N ARG A 890 5.38 16.61 31.47
CA ARG A 890 6.36 17.70 31.33
C ARG A 890 7.76 17.15 31.06
N TYR A 891 8.19 16.10 31.73
CA TYR A 891 9.49 15.47 31.49
C TYR A 891 9.60 14.98 30.05
N LEU A 892 8.62 14.22 29.58
CA LEU A 892 8.61 13.69 28.21
C LEU A 892 8.50 14.82 27.17
N SER A 893 7.78 15.91 27.47
CA SER A 893 7.71 17.12 26.63
C SER A 893 8.96 18.00 26.67
N GLY A 894 9.91 17.73 27.59
CA GLY A 894 11.08 18.57 27.82
C GLY A 894 10.78 19.91 28.50
N ASP A 895 9.66 20.04 29.22
CA ASP A 895 9.19 21.25 29.92
C ASP A 895 9.58 21.29 31.42
N THR A 896 10.59 20.51 31.83
CA THR A 896 11.08 20.43 33.22
C THR A 896 12.34 21.27 33.50
N GLY A 897 12.87 22.02 32.53
CA GLY A 897 14.09 22.84 32.69
C GLY A 897 15.40 22.06 32.80
N LEU A 898 15.37 20.84 33.37
CA LEU A 898 16.47 19.90 33.48
C LEU A 898 17.28 19.78 32.17
N PRO A 899 18.63 19.67 32.24
CA PRO A 899 19.44 19.49 31.05
C PRO A 899 19.08 18.19 30.29
N PRO A 900 19.33 18.15 28.97
CA PRO A 900 19.24 16.90 28.21
C PRO A 900 20.13 15.84 28.85
N SER A 901 19.59 14.64 29.08
CA SER A 901 20.42 13.48 29.39
C SER A 901 21.29 13.16 28.17
N GLY A 902 22.53 12.73 28.40
CA GLY A 902 23.39 12.20 27.34
C GLY A 902 22.68 11.06 26.59
N ALA A 903 22.85 11.00 25.27
CA ALA A 903 22.14 10.07 24.39
C ALA A 903 22.65 8.62 24.56
N GLY A 904 22.28 7.98 25.67
CA GLY A 904 22.66 6.62 26.01
C GLY A 904 22.11 6.10 27.34
N THR A 905 21.80 6.97 28.32
CA THR A 905 21.59 6.53 29.71
C THR A 905 20.31 5.74 30.00
N SER A 906 19.20 5.98 29.29
CA SER A 906 17.96 5.20 29.44
C SER A 906 17.06 5.25 28.21
N PHE A 907 16.05 4.37 28.14
CA PHE A 907 15.00 4.44 27.11
C PHE A 907 14.25 5.77 27.15
N TRP A 908 13.77 6.18 28.33
CA TRP A 908 12.98 7.41 28.49
C TRP A 908 13.76 8.69 28.22
N ALA A 909 15.08 8.71 28.46
CA ALA A 909 15.94 9.79 28.00
C ALA A 909 15.88 9.96 26.46
N ARG A 910 15.89 8.86 25.70
CA ARG A 910 15.75 8.88 24.23
C ARG A 910 14.35 9.36 23.81
N VAL A 911 13.29 8.88 24.47
CA VAL A 911 11.90 9.32 24.22
C VAL A 911 11.74 10.82 24.46
N ARG A 912 12.30 11.37 25.56
CA ARG A 912 12.31 12.80 25.84
C ARG A 912 13.07 13.60 24.78
N VAL A 913 14.23 13.12 24.32
CA VAL A 913 15.02 13.76 23.25
C VAL A 913 14.27 13.74 21.91
N ALA A 914 13.64 12.62 21.55
CA ALA A 914 12.81 12.50 20.35
C ALA A 914 11.60 13.46 20.40
N SER A 915 10.88 13.45 21.53
CA SER A 915 9.74 14.34 21.79
C SER A 915 10.14 15.82 21.71
N THR A 916 11.26 16.21 22.30
CA THR A 916 11.82 17.58 22.24
C THR A 916 12.17 17.99 20.80
N ASN A 917 12.70 17.06 19.99
CA ASN A 917 13.02 17.32 18.58
C ASN A 917 11.76 17.43 17.71
N LEU A 918 10.70 16.68 18.00
CA LEU A 918 9.41 16.82 17.35
C LEU A 918 8.68 18.10 17.80
N LYS A 919 8.75 18.47 19.08
CA LYS A 919 8.21 19.73 19.62
C LYS A 919 8.70 20.94 18.85
N LYS A 920 10.02 21.03 18.60
CA LYS A 920 10.66 22.08 17.77
C LYS A 920 10.19 22.11 16.30
N LYS A 921 9.55 21.05 15.79
CA LYS A 921 9.13 20.92 14.38
C LYS A 921 7.62 21.01 14.18
N ILE A 922 6.85 20.39 15.08
CA ILE A 922 5.40 20.12 14.95
C ILE A 922 4.60 20.44 16.22
N GLY A 923 5.20 21.10 17.22
CA GLY A 923 4.52 21.50 18.44
C GLY A 923 4.07 20.35 19.35
N LEU A 924 4.66 19.16 19.19
CA LEU A 924 4.35 17.98 20.02
C LEU A 924 4.53 18.27 21.51
N ARG A 925 3.51 17.93 22.32
CA ARG A 925 3.60 17.79 23.77
C ARG A 925 2.89 16.50 24.21
N TRP A 926 3.38 15.91 25.28
CA TRP A 926 2.65 14.96 26.10
C TRP A 926 1.76 15.74 27.07
N GLN A 927 0.59 15.20 27.40
CA GLN A 927 -0.35 15.79 28.36
C GLN A 927 -0.84 14.70 29.32
N TRP A 928 -1.00 15.04 30.59
CA TRP A 928 -1.71 14.18 31.54
C TRP A 928 -3.21 14.49 31.48
N HIS A 929 -4.05 13.46 31.51
CA HIS A 929 -5.50 13.58 31.59
C HIS A 929 -5.98 12.98 32.91
N PRO A 930 -6.21 13.78 33.97
CA PRO A 930 -6.63 13.29 35.29
C PRO A 930 -7.88 12.42 35.22
N ASP A 931 -8.92 12.88 34.53
CA ASP A 931 -10.24 12.22 34.40
C ASP A 931 -10.19 10.82 33.75
N LYS A 932 -9.05 10.46 33.13
CA LYS A 932 -8.80 9.16 32.49
C LYS A 932 -7.50 8.50 32.98
N GLU A 933 -6.85 9.05 34.01
CA GLU A 933 -5.52 8.69 34.53
C GLU A 933 -4.48 8.28 33.46
N THR A 934 -4.44 8.98 32.32
CA THR A 934 -3.67 8.55 31.14
C THR A 934 -2.88 9.67 30.47
N LEU A 935 -1.81 9.27 29.77
CA LEU A 935 -0.99 10.17 28.96
C LEU A 935 -1.56 10.30 27.54
N GLY A 936 -1.84 11.54 27.13
CA GLY A 936 -2.20 11.91 25.76
C GLY A 936 -1.03 12.54 25.00
N LEU A 937 -1.12 12.57 23.67
CA LEU A 937 -0.18 13.25 22.77
C LEU A 937 -0.89 14.32 21.93
N LYS A 938 -0.55 15.60 22.14
CA LYS A 938 -1.08 16.72 21.34
C LYS A 938 -0.01 17.26 20.39
N CYS A 939 -0.37 17.42 19.12
CA CYS A 939 0.42 18.13 18.12
C CYS A 939 -0.01 19.60 18.04
N GLY A 940 0.85 20.49 17.56
CA GLY A 940 0.57 21.93 17.48
C GLY A 940 -0.57 22.28 16.53
N GLY A 941 -1.44 23.20 16.98
CA GLY A 941 -2.69 23.60 16.32
C GLY A 941 -3.92 23.13 17.10
N ASP A 942 -5.11 23.38 16.53
CA ASP A 942 -6.42 23.06 17.14
C ASP A 942 -6.77 21.57 17.07
N GLY A 943 -5.76 20.70 17.09
CA GLY A 943 -5.93 19.25 17.08
C GLY A 943 -6.38 18.71 18.44
N GLU A 944 -7.26 17.72 18.38
CA GLU A 944 -7.58 16.83 19.50
C GLU A 944 -6.30 16.15 20.00
N ALA A 945 -6.26 15.84 21.31
CA ALA A 945 -5.20 15.02 21.87
C ALA A 945 -5.38 13.56 21.41
N LEU A 946 -4.30 12.91 20.99
CA LEU A 946 -4.30 11.47 20.73
C LEU A 946 -4.29 10.75 22.08
N LEU A 947 -5.27 9.88 22.30
CA LEU A 947 -5.49 9.11 23.52
C LEU A 947 -5.13 7.62 23.29
N PRO A 948 -5.16 6.74 24.33
CA PRO A 948 -4.81 5.32 24.22
C PRO A 948 -5.41 4.58 23.02
N GLU A 949 -6.70 4.83 22.74
CA GLU A 949 -7.47 4.33 21.59
C GLU A 949 -6.80 4.64 20.23
N ASP A 950 -6.05 5.73 20.15
CA ASP A 950 -5.36 6.22 18.97
C ASP A 950 -3.91 5.71 18.80
N SER A 951 -3.43 4.83 19.68
CA SER A 951 -2.05 4.29 19.67
C SER A 951 -1.57 3.80 18.29
N ARG A 952 -2.46 3.18 17.49
CA ARG A 952 -2.17 2.71 16.12
C ARG A 952 -2.10 3.83 15.07
N ARG A 953 -2.65 5.02 15.38
CA ARG A 953 -2.67 6.21 14.51
C ARG A 953 -1.50 7.16 14.79
N VAL A 954 -0.92 7.15 15.99
CA VAL A 954 0.17 8.07 16.43
C VAL A 954 1.27 8.23 15.38
N ALA A 955 1.93 7.16 14.95
CA ALA A 955 3.00 7.23 13.94
C ALA A 955 2.53 7.91 12.63
N ASN A 956 1.30 7.68 12.20
CA ASN A 956 0.73 8.27 10.99
C ASN A 956 0.27 9.73 11.18
N VAL A 957 -0.06 10.16 12.41
CA VAL A 957 -0.28 11.59 12.73
C VAL A 957 1.06 12.32 12.72
N LEU A 958 2.06 11.80 13.45
CA LEU A 958 3.39 12.40 13.55
C LEU A 958 4.11 12.48 12.19
N ARG A 959 4.09 11.41 11.37
CA ARG A 959 4.63 11.44 9.97
C ARG A 959 3.95 12.54 9.12
N ARG A 960 2.63 12.76 9.29
CA ARG A 960 1.90 13.84 8.59
C ARG A 960 2.28 15.24 9.13
N GLY A 961 2.50 15.38 10.44
CA GLY A 961 3.00 16.60 11.07
C GLY A 961 4.37 17.00 10.51
N VAL A 962 5.34 16.08 10.49
CA VAL A 962 6.69 16.37 9.96
C VAL A 962 6.63 16.67 8.45
N SER A 963 5.77 15.99 7.70
CA SER A 963 5.49 16.31 6.28
C SER A 963 4.87 17.71 6.10
N ALA A 964 4.17 18.26 7.10
CA ALA A 964 3.65 19.62 7.10
C ALA A 964 4.72 20.65 7.50
N HIS A 965 5.59 20.33 8.45
CA HIS A 965 6.76 21.14 8.80
C HIS A 965 7.64 21.43 7.57
N TYR A 966 8.00 20.40 6.80
CA TYR A 966 8.76 20.59 5.55
C TYR A 966 8.01 21.36 4.47
N ALA A 967 6.67 21.26 4.42
CA ALA A 967 5.86 22.12 3.56
C ALA A 967 5.96 23.59 3.98
N GLY A 968 5.87 23.90 5.28
CA GLY A 968 6.08 25.23 5.84
C GLY A 968 7.46 25.80 5.49
N LYS A 969 8.53 25.03 5.75
CA LYS A 969 9.91 25.42 5.43
C LYS A 969 10.16 25.66 3.94
N LEU A 970 9.46 24.95 3.03
CA LEU A 970 9.53 25.25 1.60
C LEU A 970 8.84 26.58 1.26
N LEU A 971 7.62 26.80 1.78
CA LEU A 971 6.80 27.99 1.49
C LEU A 971 7.38 29.31 2.03
N ALA A 972 8.14 29.23 3.13
CA ALA A 972 8.86 30.36 3.72
C ALA A 972 10.01 30.88 2.82
N LYS A 973 10.55 30.07 1.90
CA LYS A 973 11.66 30.48 1.04
C LYS A 973 11.20 31.50 0.00
N ARG A 974 11.77 32.72 0.08
CA ARG A 974 11.45 33.91 -0.74
C ARG A 974 11.22 33.59 -2.22
N ASP A 975 12.02 32.71 -2.81
CA ASP A 975 11.95 32.37 -4.24
C ASP A 975 11.45 30.95 -4.52
N GLN A 976 12.12 29.93 -3.96
CA GLN A 976 11.81 28.53 -4.28
C GLN A 976 10.48 28.04 -3.68
N GLY A 977 9.83 28.81 -2.80
CA GLY A 977 8.55 28.49 -2.18
C GLY A 977 7.32 29.01 -2.92
N LYS A 978 7.46 30.05 -3.76
CA LYS A 978 6.36 30.86 -4.35
C LYS A 978 5.26 30.00 -4.98
N VAL A 979 5.65 29.10 -5.90
CA VAL A 979 4.73 28.30 -6.71
C VAL A 979 3.97 27.25 -5.89
N PHE A 980 4.63 26.70 -4.87
CA PHE A 980 4.06 25.65 -4.02
C PHE A 980 2.90 26.15 -3.16
N GLU A 981 2.77 27.45 -2.95
CA GLU A 981 1.64 28.04 -2.24
C GLU A 981 0.31 27.88 -3.01
N VAL A 982 0.39 27.89 -4.34
CA VAL A 982 -0.72 27.59 -5.26
C VAL A 982 -0.83 26.07 -5.45
N THR A 983 0.24 25.41 -5.90
CA THR A 983 0.15 24.00 -6.33
C THR A 983 -0.17 23.02 -5.19
N LYS A 984 0.04 23.39 -3.92
CA LYS A 984 -0.39 22.56 -2.78
C LYS A 984 -1.91 22.52 -2.58
N ARG A 985 -2.65 23.52 -3.08
CA ARG A 985 -4.09 23.70 -2.80
C ARG A 985 -4.99 22.71 -3.55
N SER A 986 -4.51 22.18 -4.68
CA SER A 986 -5.26 21.22 -5.49
C SER A 986 -4.38 20.05 -5.89
N VAL A 987 -4.83 18.83 -5.57
CA VAL A 987 -4.18 17.57 -5.95
C VAL A 987 -4.09 17.40 -7.48
N ALA A 988 -4.96 18.06 -8.24
CA ALA A 988 -4.88 18.07 -9.71
C ALA A 988 -3.56 18.68 -10.20
N SER A 989 -3.04 19.71 -9.52
CA SER A 989 -1.75 20.38 -9.82
C SER A 989 -0.56 19.43 -9.78
N ASN A 990 -0.69 18.30 -9.10
CA ASN A 990 0.39 17.37 -8.78
C ASN A 990 0.08 15.93 -9.24
N HIS A 991 -0.99 15.72 -10.02
CA HIS A 991 -1.54 14.39 -10.33
C HIS A 991 -0.54 13.41 -10.96
N PHE A 992 0.42 13.93 -11.72
CA PHE A 992 1.45 13.16 -12.39
C PHE A 992 2.59 12.71 -11.45
N LEU A 993 2.83 13.37 -10.31
CA LEU A 993 4.05 13.16 -9.51
C LEU A 993 4.22 11.74 -8.98
N ARG A 994 3.13 11.06 -8.58
CA ARG A 994 3.18 9.68 -8.10
C ARG A 994 3.16 8.63 -9.21
N THR A 995 2.78 8.98 -10.45
CA THR A 995 2.38 7.96 -11.45
C THR A 995 2.89 8.17 -12.88
N GLY A 996 3.37 9.37 -13.23
CA GLY A 996 3.70 9.77 -14.60
C GLY A 996 2.52 9.78 -15.57
N ARG A 997 1.29 9.57 -15.10
CA ARG A 997 0.10 9.57 -15.97
C ARG A 997 -0.20 10.97 -16.47
N ASN A 998 -0.62 11.06 -17.72
CA ASN A 998 -1.09 12.26 -18.42
C ASN A 998 -0.04 13.38 -18.64
N ILE A 999 1.27 13.11 -18.55
CA ILE A 999 2.34 14.10 -18.80
C ILE A 999 3.45 13.49 -19.69
N ARG A 1000 4.16 14.31 -20.48
CA ARG A 1000 5.36 13.83 -21.21
C ARG A 1000 6.56 13.77 -20.26
N PHE A 1001 7.53 12.90 -20.53
CA PHE A 1001 8.73 12.77 -19.68
C PHE A 1001 9.57 14.06 -19.64
N CYS A 1002 9.66 14.78 -20.77
CA CYS A 1002 10.32 16.09 -20.86
C CYS A 1002 9.63 17.17 -20.01
N ASP A 1003 8.30 17.19 -19.97
CA ASP A 1003 7.50 18.13 -19.16
C ASP A 1003 7.69 17.84 -17.66
N TRP A 1004 7.71 16.56 -17.28
CA TRP A 1004 8.00 16.13 -15.91
C TRP A 1004 9.41 16.55 -15.46
N ARG A 1005 10.42 16.38 -16.33
CA ARG A 1005 11.81 16.83 -16.08
C ARG A 1005 11.93 18.36 -15.99
N PHE A 1006 11.11 19.10 -16.73
CA PHE A 1006 11.06 20.56 -16.68
C PHE A 1006 10.43 21.07 -15.37
N ILE A 1007 9.26 20.54 -14.99
CA ILE A 1007 8.38 21.21 -14.04
C ILE A 1007 8.94 21.30 -12.61
N HIS A 1008 9.74 20.32 -12.17
CA HIS A 1008 10.42 20.38 -10.87
C HIS A 1008 11.41 21.54 -10.77
N ARG A 1009 12.20 21.79 -11.82
CA ARG A 1009 13.15 22.90 -11.88
C ARG A 1009 12.44 24.25 -12.02
N ALA A 1010 11.36 24.29 -12.79
CA ALA A 1010 10.55 25.49 -12.98
C ALA A 1010 9.88 25.95 -11.68
N ARG A 1011 9.21 25.03 -10.95
CA ARG A 1011 8.50 25.35 -9.69
C ARG A 1011 9.43 25.82 -8.56
N LEU A 1012 10.69 25.38 -8.55
CA LEU A 1012 11.72 25.88 -7.61
C LEU A 1012 12.47 27.13 -8.13
N ASN A 1013 12.19 27.62 -9.34
CA ASN A 1013 12.94 28.70 -9.99
C ASN A 1013 14.46 28.42 -10.11
N VAL A 1014 14.84 27.20 -10.51
CA VAL A 1014 16.24 26.74 -10.69
C VAL A 1014 16.56 26.28 -12.12
N LEU A 1015 15.82 26.81 -13.10
CA LEU A 1015 16.19 26.76 -14.51
C LEU A 1015 17.36 27.73 -14.80
N PRO A 1016 18.25 27.44 -15.76
CA PRO A 1016 19.21 28.42 -16.24
C PRO A 1016 18.49 29.50 -17.04
N LEU A 1017 18.51 30.70 -16.48
CA LEU A 1017 18.11 32.00 -17.02
C LEU A 1017 19.00 33.05 -16.35
N ASN A 1018 19.24 34.21 -16.97
CA ASN A 1018 20.24 35.20 -16.51
C ASN A 1018 19.89 35.77 -15.11
N ALA A 1019 18.60 36.04 -14.86
CA ALA A 1019 18.10 36.43 -13.54
C ALA A 1019 18.30 35.34 -12.45
N ALA A 1020 18.38 34.06 -12.84
CA ALA A 1020 18.53 32.93 -11.92
C ALA A 1020 20.00 32.60 -11.57
N VAL A 1021 20.99 33.31 -12.15
CA VAL A 1021 22.40 33.26 -11.73
C VAL A 1021 22.61 34.18 -10.52
N ARG A 1022 23.45 33.75 -9.56
CA ARG A 1022 23.76 34.47 -8.31
C ARG A 1022 25.25 34.30 -7.98
N GLY A 1023 25.82 35.26 -7.25
CA GLY A 1023 27.22 35.20 -6.80
C GLY A 1023 28.26 35.64 -7.84
N ILE A 1024 27.83 36.23 -8.95
CA ILE A 1024 28.71 36.84 -9.96
C ILE A 1024 28.28 38.31 -10.09
N PRO A 1025 29.06 39.28 -9.57
CA PRO A 1025 28.86 40.71 -9.82
C PRO A 1025 29.01 41.05 -11.30
N GLY A 1026 28.39 42.14 -11.77
CA GLY A 1026 28.52 42.61 -13.16
C GLY A 1026 27.92 41.72 -14.25
N LEU A 1027 27.41 40.53 -13.92
CA LEU A 1027 26.79 39.63 -14.90
C LEU A 1027 25.47 40.22 -15.41
N ASP A 1028 25.35 40.37 -16.73
CA ASP A 1028 24.13 40.80 -17.39
C ASP A 1028 22.90 39.97 -16.95
N LYS A 1029 21.81 40.69 -16.72
CA LYS A 1029 20.51 40.19 -16.28
C LYS A 1029 19.47 40.19 -17.40
N SER A 1030 19.75 40.88 -18.50
CA SER A 1030 18.84 41.13 -19.60
C SER A 1030 18.33 39.85 -20.27
N CYS A 1031 17.20 39.99 -20.94
CA CYS A 1031 16.54 38.94 -21.69
C CYS A 1031 17.24 38.68 -23.04
N ARG A 1032 17.79 37.46 -23.21
CA ARG A 1032 18.52 37.01 -24.42
C ARG A 1032 17.71 37.01 -25.73
N ARG A 1033 16.44 37.45 -25.71
CA ARG A 1033 15.49 37.44 -26.83
C ARG A 1033 14.79 38.77 -27.07
N CYS A 1034 14.69 39.68 -26.09
CA CYS A 1034 13.98 40.94 -26.27
C CYS A 1034 14.48 42.11 -25.40
N GLY A 1035 15.68 42.03 -24.82
CA GLY A 1035 16.36 43.17 -24.17
C GLY A 1035 15.82 43.62 -22.81
N ASP A 1036 14.62 43.19 -22.40
CA ASP A 1036 14.04 43.46 -21.06
C ASP A 1036 15.05 43.16 -19.93
N ASP A 1037 15.23 44.10 -19.00
CA ASP A 1037 16.30 44.18 -17.98
C ASP A 1037 16.48 42.91 -17.14
N LEU A 1038 15.42 42.10 -17.00
CA LEU A 1038 15.43 40.93 -16.13
C LEU A 1038 14.82 39.69 -16.79
N GLU A 1039 15.67 38.76 -17.23
CA GLU A 1039 15.30 37.44 -17.75
C GLU A 1039 14.79 36.49 -16.64
N SER A 1040 13.70 36.87 -16.01
CA SER A 1040 13.03 36.12 -14.96
C SER A 1040 12.13 35.02 -15.55
N LEU A 1041 11.91 33.93 -14.81
CA LEU A 1041 10.98 32.89 -15.26
C LEU A 1041 9.55 33.40 -15.50
N PRO A 1042 8.99 34.35 -14.69
CA PRO A 1042 7.77 35.06 -15.04
C PRO A 1042 7.86 35.80 -16.39
N HIS A 1043 8.91 36.59 -16.62
CA HIS A 1043 9.12 37.28 -17.90
C HIS A 1043 9.07 36.28 -19.07
N VAL A 1044 9.90 35.24 -19.04
CA VAL A 1044 10.02 34.25 -20.12
C VAL A 1044 8.69 33.55 -20.41
N LEU A 1045 7.95 33.14 -19.37
CA LEU A 1045 6.73 32.36 -19.54
C LEU A 1045 5.48 33.21 -19.81
N ASN A 1046 5.44 34.49 -19.43
CA ASN A 1046 4.22 35.30 -19.44
C ASN A 1046 4.31 36.65 -20.17
N HIS A 1047 5.50 37.23 -20.38
CA HIS A 1047 5.61 38.62 -20.88
C HIS A 1047 6.51 38.76 -22.14
N CYS A 1048 7.63 38.04 -22.21
CA CYS A 1048 8.64 38.09 -23.28
C CYS A 1048 8.03 38.16 -24.70
N GLY A 1049 8.17 39.29 -25.41
CA GLY A 1049 7.50 39.59 -26.68
C GLY A 1049 7.52 38.44 -27.71
N PRO A 1050 8.69 37.89 -28.08
CA PRO A 1050 8.84 36.82 -29.08
C PRO A 1050 8.00 35.56 -28.84
N HIS A 1051 7.53 35.31 -27.61
CA HIS A 1051 6.74 34.12 -27.26
C HIS A 1051 5.23 34.37 -27.19
N ALA A 1052 4.73 35.52 -27.69
CA ALA A 1052 3.31 35.90 -27.65
C ALA A 1052 2.39 34.85 -28.29
N ALA A 1053 2.72 34.35 -29.50
CA ALA A 1053 1.94 33.32 -30.18
C ALA A 1053 1.84 32.01 -29.36
N ALA A 1054 2.95 31.58 -28.74
CA ALA A 1054 2.97 30.40 -27.88
C ALA A 1054 2.13 30.59 -26.61
N ARG A 1055 2.11 31.80 -26.03
CA ARG A 1055 1.22 32.14 -24.91
C ARG A 1055 -0.26 32.11 -25.33
N GLN A 1056 -0.58 32.60 -26.52
CA GLN A 1056 -1.94 32.52 -27.05
C GLN A 1056 -2.38 31.07 -27.28
N MET A 1057 -1.51 30.21 -27.83
CA MET A 1057 -1.82 28.78 -27.97
C MET A 1057 -1.95 28.06 -26.62
N ARG A 1058 -1.14 28.43 -25.62
CA ARG A 1058 -1.28 27.94 -24.23
C ARG A 1058 -2.64 28.30 -23.62
N HIS A 1059 -3.08 29.54 -23.82
CA HIS A 1059 -4.40 30.03 -23.43
C HIS A 1059 -5.53 29.29 -24.16
N ASN A 1060 -5.47 29.27 -25.49
CA ASN A 1060 -6.49 28.67 -26.35
C ASN A 1060 -6.66 27.16 -26.08
N GLY A 1061 -5.60 26.45 -25.66
CA GLY A 1061 -5.70 25.05 -25.23
C GLY A 1061 -6.62 24.84 -24.01
N VAL A 1062 -6.64 25.79 -23.06
CA VAL A 1062 -7.55 25.76 -21.91
C VAL A 1062 -8.98 26.13 -22.34
N GLN A 1063 -9.12 27.23 -23.07
CA GLN A 1063 -10.40 27.74 -23.62
C GLN A 1063 -11.12 26.67 -24.46
N ASN A 1064 -10.46 26.11 -25.48
CA ASN A 1064 -11.01 25.07 -26.36
C ASN A 1064 -11.43 23.81 -25.59
N ARG A 1065 -10.72 23.48 -24.50
CA ARG A 1065 -11.04 22.31 -23.68
C ARG A 1065 -12.23 22.55 -22.75
N LEU A 1066 -12.51 23.79 -22.32
CA LEU A 1066 -13.77 24.18 -21.68
C LEU A 1066 -14.93 24.11 -22.66
N VAL A 1067 -14.83 24.79 -23.81
CA VAL A 1067 -15.88 24.87 -24.83
C VAL A 1067 -16.34 23.47 -25.27
N ARG A 1068 -15.40 22.58 -25.62
CA ARG A 1068 -15.74 21.20 -26.04
C ARG A 1068 -16.42 20.37 -24.93
N ALA A 1069 -16.20 20.72 -23.67
CA ALA A 1069 -16.74 20.05 -22.49
C ALA A 1069 -18.10 20.62 -22.03
N ALA A 1070 -18.41 21.88 -22.38
CA ALA A 1070 -19.60 22.58 -21.91
C ALA A 1070 -20.90 21.88 -22.37
N ARG A 1071 -21.87 21.82 -21.47
CA ARG A 1071 -23.22 21.26 -21.66
C ARG A 1071 -24.30 22.11 -20.98
N CYS A 1072 -24.01 23.39 -20.76
CA CYS A 1072 -24.97 24.39 -20.32
C CYS A 1072 -26.03 24.69 -21.40
N VAL A 1073 -27.19 25.18 -20.97
CA VAL A 1073 -28.21 25.77 -21.85
C VAL A 1073 -27.75 27.16 -22.29
N GLY A 1074 -28.18 27.59 -23.48
CA GLY A 1074 -27.82 28.87 -24.09
C GLY A 1074 -26.78 28.75 -25.21
N ASN A 1075 -26.65 29.81 -26.00
CA ASN A 1075 -25.68 29.93 -27.08
C ASN A 1075 -24.29 30.26 -26.51
N ILE A 1076 -23.24 29.63 -27.03
CA ILE A 1076 -21.85 29.82 -26.59
C ILE A 1076 -21.06 30.55 -27.68
N THR A 1077 -20.68 31.81 -27.42
CA THR A 1077 -19.75 32.56 -28.28
C THR A 1077 -18.35 32.62 -27.67
N ILE A 1078 -17.33 32.78 -28.51
CA ILE A 1078 -15.91 32.63 -28.17
C ILE A 1078 -15.14 33.76 -28.85
N ASN A 1079 -14.33 34.53 -28.10
CA ASN A 1079 -13.49 35.62 -28.63
C ASN A 1079 -14.24 36.67 -29.49
N ARG A 1080 -15.52 36.91 -29.20
CA ARG A 1080 -16.41 37.85 -29.93
C ARG A 1080 -16.91 38.96 -29.00
N SER A 1081 -17.31 40.09 -29.58
CA SER A 1081 -18.08 41.11 -28.87
C SER A 1081 -19.46 40.59 -28.48
N VAL A 1082 -20.04 41.14 -27.41
CA VAL A 1082 -21.35 40.72 -26.91
C VAL A 1082 -22.45 41.59 -27.53
N THR A 1083 -23.42 40.94 -28.16
CA THR A 1083 -24.56 41.62 -28.80
C THR A 1083 -25.36 42.45 -27.78
N GLY A 1084 -25.45 43.77 -28.00
CA GLY A 1084 -26.06 44.73 -27.08
C GLY A 1084 -25.05 45.58 -26.30
N ALA A 1085 -23.74 45.29 -26.37
CA ALA A 1085 -22.74 46.17 -25.77
C ALA A 1085 -22.53 47.44 -26.61
N HIS A 1086 -22.38 48.60 -25.95
CA HIS A 1086 -22.24 49.92 -26.58
C HIS A 1086 -21.01 50.68 -26.07
N GLY A 1087 -20.52 51.65 -26.86
CA GLY A 1087 -19.33 52.44 -26.54
C GLY A 1087 -18.08 51.56 -26.35
N ALA A 1088 -17.28 51.85 -25.32
CA ALA A 1088 -16.06 51.09 -25.01
C ALA A 1088 -16.32 49.58 -24.75
N ALA A 1089 -17.50 49.21 -24.27
CA ALA A 1089 -17.88 47.82 -24.04
C ALA A 1089 -18.07 47.03 -25.35
N ALA A 1090 -18.46 47.69 -26.45
CA ALA A 1090 -18.69 47.04 -27.75
C ALA A 1090 -17.42 46.43 -28.37
N VAL A 1091 -16.25 46.96 -28.02
CA VAL A 1091 -14.94 46.50 -28.51
C VAL A 1091 -14.41 45.32 -27.67
N MET A 1092 -14.94 45.11 -26.46
CA MET A 1092 -14.51 44.02 -25.58
C MET A 1092 -14.84 42.65 -26.19
N ARG A 1093 -13.88 41.74 -26.18
CA ARG A 1093 -14.03 40.36 -26.64
C ARG A 1093 -13.68 39.40 -25.49
N PRO A 1094 -14.67 38.92 -24.69
CA PRO A 1094 -14.40 37.93 -23.67
C PRO A 1094 -14.14 36.54 -24.28
N ASP A 1095 -13.42 35.69 -23.55
CA ASP A 1095 -12.95 34.40 -24.06
C ASP A 1095 -14.09 33.42 -24.32
N ILE A 1096 -15.07 33.34 -23.41
CA ILE A 1096 -16.27 32.52 -23.54
C ILE A 1096 -17.46 33.33 -23.00
N VAL A 1097 -18.57 33.38 -23.73
CA VAL A 1097 -19.83 33.96 -23.26
C VAL A 1097 -20.95 32.97 -23.52
N VAL A 1098 -21.68 32.59 -22.46
CA VAL A 1098 -22.87 31.74 -22.53
C VAL A 1098 -24.09 32.62 -22.33
N ARG A 1099 -24.95 32.70 -23.35
CA ARG A 1099 -26.16 33.54 -23.36
C ARG A 1099 -27.41 32.67 -23.49
N ASP A 1100 -28.22 32.66 -22.44
CA ASP A 1100 -29.50 31.97 -22.35
C ASP A 1100 -30.62 33.01 -22.36
N GLU A 1101 -31.32 33.11 -23.49
CA GLU A 1101 -32.47 34.01 -23.66
C GLU A 1101 -33.69 33.53 -22.85
N THR A 1102 -33.86 32.22 -22.68
CA THR A 1102 -35.01 31.63 -21.98
C THR A 1102 -34.98 31.94 -20.49
N THR A 1103 -33.81 31.93 -19.86
CA THR A 1103 -33.65 32.35 -18.45
C THR A 1103 -33.13 33.77 -18.28
N ARG A 1104 -32.94 34.52 -19.37
CA ARG A 1104 -32.39 35.89 -19.41
C ARG A 1104 -31.07 36.01 -18.64
N ARG A 1105 -30.15 35.08 -18.89
CA ARG A 1105 -28.85 34.98 -18.21
C ARG A 1105 -27.69 35.08 -19.18
N ILE A 1106 -26.68 35.88 -18.82
CA ILE A 1106 -25.41 35.96 -19.55
C ILE A 1106 -24.27 35.63 -18.58
N ASN A 1107 -23.45 34.66 -18.94
CA ASN A 1107 -22.28 34.26 -18.16
C ASN A 1107 -21.02 34.50 -19.00
N ILE A 1108 -20.21 35.46 -18.57
CA ILE A 1108 -18.93 35.81 -19.16
C ILE A 1108 -17.85 35.01 -18.42
N VAL A 1109 -17.07 34.20 -19.13
CA VAL A 1109 -15.97 33.40 -18.57
C VAL A 1109 -14.68 33.75 -19.31
N ASP A 1110 -13.80 34.47 -18.63
CA ASP A 1110 -12.45 34.83 -19.11
C ASP A 1110 -11.42 33.81 -18.62
N VAL A 1111 -10.47 33.45 -19.49
CA VAL A 1111 -9.48 32.39 -19.25
C VAL A 1111 -8.12 33.05 -18.98
N CYS A 1112 -7.49 32.67 -17.86
CA CYS A 1112 -6.22 33.27 -17.45
C CYS A 1112 -5.16 32.20 -17.15
N VAL A 1113 -3.93 32.46 -17.62
CA VAL A 1113 -2.75 31.62 -17.37
C VAL A 1113 -1.66 32.47 -16.68
N PRO A 1114 -1.88 32.90 -15.42
CA PRO A 1114 -0.93 33.73 -14.68
C PRO A 1114 0.28 32.90 -14.24
N PHE A 1115 1.39 33.57 -13.90
CA PHE A 1115 2.50 32.91 -13.23
C PHE A 1115 2.22 32.76 -11.72
N GLU A 1116 2.53 31.60 -11.14
CA GLU A 1116 2.31 31.28 -9.72
C GLU A 1116 3.26 32.01 -8.75
N ASN A 1117 3.30 33.34 -8.79
CA ASN A 1117 4.00 34.16 -7.78
C ASN A 1117 3.14 34.27 -6.51
N ARG A 1118 3.09 33.18 -5.72
CA ARG A 1118 2.18 32.99 -4.58
C ARG A 1118 0.70 33.08 -5.00
N THR A 1119 -0.21 33.05 -4.04
CA THR A 1119 -1.66 33.02 -4.32
C THR A 1119 -2.27 34.40 -4.55
N GLU A 1120 -1.55 35.47 -4.24
CA GLU A 1120 -1.99 36.84 -4.56
C GLU A 1120 -1.90 37.15 -6.06
N ALA A 1121 -0.98 36.55 -6.83
CA ALA A 1121 -0.94 36.71 -8.28
C ALA A 1121 -2.23 36.26 -8.99
N PHE A 1122 -2.88 35.22 -8.47
CA PHE A 1122 -4.18 34.74 -8.97
C PHE A 1122 -5.32 35.70 -8.59
N ARG A 1123 -5.30 36.23 -7.35
CA ARG A 1123 -6.28 37.22 -6.89
C ARG A 1123 -6.17 38.54 -7.63
N ALA A 1124 -4.96 39.03 -7.88
CA ALA A 1124 -4.69 40.24 -8.65
C ALA A 1124 -5.24 40.10 -10.08
N ALA A 1125 -4.85 39.04 -10.80
CA ALA A 1125 -5.38 38.76 -12.14
C ALA A 1125 -6.91 38.57 -12.15
N ARG A 1126 -7.51 38.06 -11.06
CA ARG A 1126 -8.96 37.92 -10.93
C ARG A 1126 -9.64 39.29 -10.77
N ARG A 1127 -9.10 40.17 -9.92
CA ARG A 1127 -9.58 41.56 -9.77
C ARG A 1127 -9.47 42.34 -11.08
N GLU A 1128 -8.31 42.25 -11.75
CA GLU A 1128 -8.04 42.90 -13.04
C GLU A 1128 -9.07 42.50 -14.11
N LYS A 1129 -9.29 41.19 -14.31
CA LYS A 1129 -10.25 40.69 -15.29
C LYS A 1129 -11.72 40.94 -14.90
N LEU A 1130 -12.07 40.96 -13.61
CA LEU A 1130 -13.40 41.38 -13.17
C LEU A 1130 -13.65 42.86 -13.47
N ALA A 1131 -12.73 43.75 -13.10
CA ALA A 1131 -12.82 45.18 -13.38
C ALA A 1131 -12.90 45.47 -14.89
N LYS A 1132 -12.11 44.74 -15.71
CA LYS A 1132 -12.12 44.88 -17.18
C LYS A 1132 -13.52 44.73 -17.79
N TYR A 1133 -14.36 43.81 -17.29
CA TYR A 1133 -15.69 43.55 -17.85
C TYR A 1133 -16.85 44.08 -16.99
N ALA A 1134 -16.59 44.77 -15.88
CA ALA A 1134 -17.66 45.34 -15.05
C ALA A 1134 -18.59 46.29 -15.84
N PRO A 1135 -18.09 47.25 -16.65
CA PRO A 1135 -18.95 48.12 -17.47
C PRO A 1135 -19.76 47.36 -18.53
N LEU A 1136 -19.26 46.22 -19.00
CA LEU A 1136 -19.97 45.33 -19.92
C LEU A 1136 -21.09 44.55 -19.21
N ALA A 1137 -20.87 44.14 -17.95
CA ALA A 1137 -21.90 43.47 -17.17
C ALA A 1137 -23.01 44.44 -16.72
N GLU A 1138 -22.64 45.68 -16.37
CA GLU A 1138 -23.57 46.76 -16.03
C GLU A 1138 -24.55 47.05 -17.19
N GLN A 1139 -24.06 47.32 -18.40
CA GLN A 1139 -24.90 47.51 -19.59
C GLN A 1139 -25.85 46.32 -19.87
N LEU A 1140 -25.40 45.09 -19.62
CA LEU A 1140 -26.24 43.90 -19.82
C LEU A 1140 -27.27 43.71 -18.70
N VAL A 1141 -27.01 44.22 -17.48
CA VAL A 1141 -28.00 44.27 -16.39
C VAL A 1141 -29.05 45.34 -16.65
N GLU A 1142 -28.66 46.53 -17.14
CA GLU A 1142 -29.58 47.58 -17.61
C GLU A 1142 -30.53 47.06 -18.70
N GLN A 1143 -30.02 46.23 -19.61
CA GLN A 1143 -30.80 45.55 -20.65
C GLN A 1143 -31.67 44.40 -20.14
N GLY A 1144 -31.72 44.16 -18.82
CA GLY A 1144 -32.56 43.15 -18.18
C GLY A 1144 -32.05 41.72 -18.31
N TYR A 1145 -30.72 41.50 -18.28
CA TYR A 1145 -30.11 40.17 -18.11
C TYR A 1145 -29.48 40.03 -16.72
N THR A 1146 -29.64 38.86 -16.11
CA THR A 1146 -28.79 38.49 -14.96
C THR A 1146 -27.40 38.13 -15.47
N THR A 1147 -26.44 39.04 -15.32
CA THR A 1147 -25.06 38.85 -15.80
C THR A 1147 -24.13 38.38 -14.70
N ARG A 1148 -23.23 37.43 -15.01
CA ARG A 1148 -22.11 37.02 -14.14
C ARG A 1148 -20.80 37.07 -14.90
N ILE A 1149 -19.78 37.69 -14.31
CA ILE A 1149 -18.39 37.62 -14.77
C ILE A 1149 -17.65 36.59 -13.91
N GLU A 1150 -16.98 35.66 -14.57
CA GLU A 1150 -16.19 34.61 -13.96
C GLU A 1150 -14.81 34.52 -14.61
N THR A 1151 -13.82 34.05 -13.85
CA THR A 1151 -12.47 33.80 -14.40
C THR A 1151 -11.96 32.41 -14.08
N PHE A 1152 -11.42 31.75 -15.10
CA PHE A 1152 -10.92 30.38 -15.05
C PHE A 1152 -9.40 30.36 -15.13
N MET A 1153 -8.76 29.91 -14.06
CA MET A 1153 -7.32 30.08 -13.85
C MET A 1153 -6.56 28.75 -13.78
N VAL A 1154 -5.62 28.58 -14.71
CA VAL A 1154 -4.63 27.50 -14.66
C VAL A 1154 -3.26 28.12 -14.81
N GLY A 1155 -2.47 28.14 -13.73
CA GLY A 1155 -1.18 28.81 -13.71
C GLY A 1155 -0.15 28.19 -14.66
N ALA A 1156 0.81 29.01 -15.10
CA ALA A 1156 1.83 28.64 -16.09
C ALA A 1156 2.65 27.39 -15.71
N LEU A 1157 2.78 27.08 -14.42
CA LEU A 1157 3.47 25.90 -13.86
C LEU A 1157 2.49 24.85 -13.28
N GLY A 1158 1.24 24.87 -13.75
CA GLY A 1158 0.22 23.87 -13.47
C GLY A 1158 -0.53 24.03 -12.14
N GLY A 1159 -0.51 25.22 -11.54
CA GLY A 1159 -1.33 25.56 -10.38
C GLY A 1159 -2.81 25.67 -10.73
N TRP A 1160 -3.66 24.88 -10.07
CA TRP A 1160 -5.10 24.89 -10.28
C TRP A 1160 -5.82 25.73 -9.22
N ASP A 1161 -6.61 26.72 -9.65
CA ASP A 1161 -7.45 27.53 -8.75
C ASP A 1161 -8.69 26.76 -8.28
N ALA A 1162 -9.09 26.96 -7.02
CA ALA A 1162 -10.29 26.35 -6.46
C ALA A 1162 -11.57 26.96 -7.03
N HIS A 1163 -11.55 28.23 -7.44
CA HIS A 1163 -12.73 28.91 -7.99
C HIS A 1163 -13.16 28.35 -9.36
N ASN A 1164 -12.27 27.66 -10.07
CA ASN A 1164 -12.59 26.97 -11.34
C ASN A 1164 -13.76 25.98 -11.19
N GLU A 1165 -14.04 25.48 -9.98
CA GLU A 1165 -15.16 24.60 -9.70
C GLU A 1165 -16.53 25.28 -9.87
N THR A 1166 -16.61 26.60 -9.69
CA THR A 1166 -17.81 27.40 -9.99
C THR A 1166 -18.07 27.43 -11.49
N VAL A 1167 -17.02 27.70 -12.28
CA VAL A 1167 -17.08 27.72 -13.76
C VAL A 1167 -17.42 26.33 -14.33
N ILE A 1168 -16.86 25.26 -13.76
CA ILE A 1168 -17.16 23.88 -14.18
C ILE A 1168 -18.65 23.54 -14.00
N LYS A 1169 -19.26 23.98 -12.89
CA LYS A 1169 -20.72 23.84 -12.66
C LYS A 1169 -21.53 24.69 -13.64
N LEU A 1170 -21.16 25.96 -13.80
CA LEU A 1170 -21.81 26.95 -14.66
C LEU A 1170 -21.88 26.46 -16.12
N LEU A 1171 -20.79 25.89 -16.64
CA LEU A 1171 -20.72 25.33 -17.99
C LEU A 1171 -21.38 23.93 -18.12
N GLY A 1172 -22.07 23.43 -17.09
CA GLY A 1172 -22.74 22.12 -17.11
C GLY A 1172 -21.80 20.91 -17.19
N ILE A 1173 -20.52 21.07 -16.86
CA ILE A 1173 -19.51 20.03 -17.09
C ILE A 1173 -19.62 18.94 -16.00
N SER A 1174 -19.90 17.70 -16.41
CA SER A 1174 -20.11 16.58 -15.48
C SER A 1174 -18.90 16.32 -14.56
N LYS A 1175 -19.18 16.03 -13.28
CA LYS A 1175 -18.15 15.76 -12.25
C LYS A 1175 -17.13 14.70 -12.70
N ARG A 1176 -17.61 13.63 -13.37
CA ARG A 1176 -16.81 12.51 -13.90
C ARG A 1176 -15.87 12.94 -15.02
N TYR A 1177 -16.32 13.74 -15.99
CA TYR A 1177 -15.44 14.26 -17.04
C TYR A 1177 -14.46 15.32 -16.50
N ALA A 1178 -14.93 16.22 -15.64
CA ALA A 1178 -14.09 17.24 -15.01
C ALA A 1178 -12.85 16.63 -14.33
N GLY A 1179 -13.00 15.48 -13.65
CA GLY A 1179 -11.88 14.73 -13.04
C GLY A 1179 -10.73 14.39 -13.99
N MET A 1180 -11.02 14.16 -15.27
CA MET A 1180 -10.01 13.97 -16.33
C MET A 1180 -9.58 15.32 -16.93
N MET A 1181 -10.53 16.21 -17.20
CA MET A 1181 -10.30 17.52 -17.81
C MET A 1181 -9.25 18.35 -17.07
N ARG A 1182 -9.37 18.50 -15.73
CA ARG A 1182 -8.41 19.26 -14.90
C ARG A 1182 -6.97 18.78 -15.12
N ARG A 1183 -6.78 17.46 -15.15
CA ARG A 1183 -5.45 16.83 -15.32
C ARG A 1183 -4.86 17.11 -16.69
N LEU A 1184 -5.69 17.03 -17.75
CA LEU A 1184 -5.25 17.31 -19.11
C LEU A 1184 -4.91 18.79 -19.31
N MET A 1185 -5.74 19.72 -18.80
CA MET A 1185 -5.44 21.17 -18.81
C MET A 1185 -4.09 21.49 -18.17
N ILE A 1186 -3.85 20.95 -16.97
CA ILE A 1186 -2.62 21.20 -16.21
C ILE A 1186 -1.38 20.69 -16.95
N SER A 1187 -1.45 19.49 -17.53
CA SER A 1187 -0.35 18.95 -18.36
C SER A 1187 -0.15 19.71 -19.67
N GLU A 1188 -1.24 20.21 -20.28
CA GLU A 1188 -1.23 20.97 -21.53
C GLU A 1188 -0.59 22.36 -21.32
N VAL A 1189 -0.94 23.06 -20.24
CA VAL A 1189 -0.29 24.32 -19.83
C VAL A 1189 1.18 24.12 -19.46
N VAL A 1190 1.51 23.06 -18.71
CA VAL A 1190 2.92 22.72 -18.37
C VAL A 1190 3.73 22.36 -19.62
N ARG A 1191 3.14 21.63 -20.58
CA ARG A 1191 3.74 21.38 -21.91
C ARG A 1191 4.09 22.69 -22.60
N TRP A 1192 3.14 23.60 -22.74
CA TRP A 1192 3.36 24.87 -23.44
C TRP A 1192 4.41 25.73 -22.73
N SER A 1193 4.42 25.77 -21.39
CA SER A 1193 5.47 26.47 -20.65
C SER A 1193 6.86 25.82 -20.80
N ARG A 1194 6.96 24.49 -20.92
CA ARG A 1194 8.22 23.81 -21.29
C ARG A 1194 8.63 24.17 -22.72
N ASP A 1195 7.69 24.17 -23.65
CA ASP A 1195 7.93 24.40 -25.08
C ASP A 1195 8.38 25.87 -25.30
N ILE A 1196 7.74 26.85 -24.65
CA ILE A 1196 8.17 28.27 -24.58
C ILE A 1196 9.58 28.39 -24.00
N TYR A 1197 9.84 27.79 -22.83
CA TYR A 1197 11.14 27.90 -22.17
C TYR A 1197 12.29 27.33 -23.02
N VAL A 1198 12.05 26.23 -23.75
CA VAL A 1198 13.08 25.63 -24.60
C VAL A 1198 13.27 26.44 -25.89
N GLU A 1199 12.23 26.98 -26.50
CA GLU A 1199 12.39 27.94 -27.62
C GLU A 1199 13.16 29.19 -27.15
N HIS A 1200 12.86 29.72 -25.97
CA HIS A 1200 13.56 30.86 -25.39
C HIS A 1200 15.07 30.58 -25.19
N VAL A 1201 15.44 29.46 -24.55
CA VAL A 1201 16.86 29.17 -24.28
C VAL A 1201 17.60 28.73 -25.55
N SER A 1202 17.04 27.85 -26.37
CA SER A 1202 17.74 27.28 -27.54
C SER A 1202 17.63 28.10 -28.84
N GLY A 1203 16.61 28.95 -28.97
CA GLY A 1203 16.23 29.59 -30.24
C GLY A 1203 15.46 28.66 -31.19
N VAL A 1204 15.40 27.36 -30.92
CA VAL A 1204 14.75 26.37 -31.78
C VAL A 1204 13.26 26.26 -31.43
N ARG A 1205 12.40 26.66 -32.35
CA ARG A 1205 10.95 26.63 -32.19
C ARG A 1205 10.41 25.23 -31.92
N GLN A 1206 9.55 25.11 -30.89
CA GLN A 1206 9.11 23.81 -30.35
C GLN A 1206 7.71 23.35 -30.82
N TYR A 1207 7.04 24.14 -31.66
CA TYR A 1207 5.69 23.91 -32.19
C TYR A 1207 5.60 24.40 -33.64
N ARG A 1208 4.64 23.87 -34.42
CA ARG A 1208 4.27 24.47 -35.72
C ARG A 1208 3.21 25.53 -35.49
N VAL A 1209 3.19 26.56 -36.34
CA VAL A 1209 2.20 27.66 -36.28
C VAL A 1209 0.93 27.30 -37.05
N ASP A 1210 1.05 26.38 -38.02
CA ASP A 1210 0.01 26.03 -38.99
C ASP A 1210 -0.90 24.90 -38.47
N GLN A 1211 -1.88 25.24 -37.60
CA GLN A 1211 -3.08 24.42 -37.34
C GLN A 1211 -4.21 25.15 -36.61
#